data_AF-A0AAF0EMY0-F1
#
_entry.id   AF-A0AAF0EMY0-F1
#
_cell.length_a   1.000
_cell.length_b   1.000
_cell.length_c   1.000
_cell.angle_alpha   90.00
_cell.angle_beta   90.00
_cell.angle_gamma   90.00
#
_symmetry.space_group_name_H-M   'P 1'
#
loop_
_entity.id
_entity.type
_entity.pdbx_description
1 polymer ?
#
loop_
_entity_poly.entity_id
_entity_poly.type
_entity_poly.pdbx_seq_one_letter_code
_entity_poly.pdbx_strand_id
1 'polypeptide(L)'
;MASTLALFWWLSAADRDARIQGSDALVEALVEQKSDGILSEPPEDPETVSDTVTEDDARAAEQRLDELNAPDVSYAVRRLIRGLASPRENARMGFAVVLSELLSRLPTMCAHDILVLLLKYTMARGNLSGQELRDLQFARLFGIYSLVRSGLLYSQSSSLRVFQRAFHVLTKVASYKSWISESCGWVLMQMLLLLSPSNPSRPAWANEALDWVASCLIASHSLSPETVALVLTLSRIAPELNIGARFSAPLKHPCLLATPNLTLLATVLREAAPMHLQTDVPAPKPGTWSAKLPFVWDLILEIYLDGEPPAEAAPFADFFRVVIDETLFSAQASPERKSWGFQVLHRALQRASAEMLPFLFTPNLMRTWVNQLSDTDRLLHSMAQKTVAYVSEAVKRSPTAGMALVTQLMGEHGRLNFDRVTHTKTIESILSSLDEAGIQKYLAYLRIVTYSPTDADDKKHVASQRQWACDQMLGLVRSNLVNKSAEWIKDVLLFFAGHGCFTLLRSPPAPWSNVLQVPTVPFDEKTKELCRLRLQACLTELRGFSMDGRESPLVTLNLIKAMSKEKTCFTTTAAPVAQERIEHALSVLKQLDKAQSKEKDELLKTYMQVFKNLVTAVILVTYEDTDDSPDLVEGLADASRLLFVERKKKSEIGGMEMLMDVLIGLLEISSAFLRAMVNQVFAAFSGSVTKESLDHLIDQLGLNEDDDDGDGDNAEEDEEAMDEDDAEVELEDDDEEDSDVDEEEDNDQVDPVLRSRVEEAFRATGTAASDEDDEDDDNFDDEQMAQLDDKLAEIFRQHASFKRKEAEIIQRDTTLFHNKILDLIEMYAKEQSGNALVMRLVAPLFALSRGSGDVSQQVAHRASQILRARLCKAKEMPRGDLDVSGMVAELHATHEYVRGTQDLRMAELGAAVSQLYTKVLVRHGHLSEPVRIYEETLHDFLERKSSPVRPSFLLDAIRRLPELGWGLRESLLDGCRVSKSTRAFRQVQAFTMLQAVLQQQQHEETRQATPQACLAFTKSICAVVVATVQVAASSDANATSLNAQRLKEVLRFSLQAVRITVRVADNEASLVHEVWPLADVEGMSTALQSSDRFKSSTSLQGLLTEMLAVLRGVGELNSASKKRTIQKPEHLAPEVPIKTSTSKRAKRAP
;
A
#
# COMPACT_ATOMS: atom_id res chain seq x y z
N MET A 1 35.08 36.74 42.11
CA MET A 1 34.43 37.73 41.23
C MET A 1 34.82 37.51 39.76
N ALA A 2 34.50 36.33 39.20
CA ALA A 2 34.55 36.05 37.77
C ALA A 2 33.18 35.49 37.39
N SER A 3 32.41 36.14 36.54
CA SER A 3 31.60 37.27 37.00
C SER A 3 30.14 36.81 36.87
N THR A 4 29.27 37.08 37.86
CA THR A 4 27.82 36.82 37.74
C THR A 4 27.23 37.45 36.46
N LEU A 5 27.89 38.50 35.94
CA LEU A 5 27.65 39.12 34.64
C LEU A 5 27.79 38.17 33.42
N ALA A 6 28.73 37.22 33.45
CA ALA A 6 28.92 36.26 32.36
C ALA A 6 27.72 35.32 32.21
N LEU A 7 27.05 35.01 33.32
CA LEU A 7 25.89 34.10 33.33
C LEU A 7 24.66 34.69 32.65
N PHE A 8 24.54 36.03 32.59
CA PHE A 8 23.46 36.72 31.86
C PHE A 8 23.46 36.44 30.35
N TRP A 9 24.60 36.09 29.76
CA TRP A 9 24.67 35.79 28.32
C TRP A 9 23.81 34.58 27.95
N TRP A 10 23.80 33.57 28.82
CA TRP A 10 23.07 32.32 28.60
C TRP A 10 21.55 32.51 28.59
N LEU A 11 21.02 33.55 29.25
CA LEU A 11 19.58 33.86 29.24
C LEU A 11 19.03 34.17 27.85
N SER A 12 19.90 34.56 26.92
CA SER A 12 19.55 34.90 25.54
C SER A 12 19.84 33.78 24.53
N ALA A 13 20.29 32.60 24.99
CA ALA A 13 20.64 31.49 24.10
C ALA A 13 19.42 31.00 23.29
N ALA A 14 19.66 30.55 22.05
CA ALA A 14 18.59 30.02 21.20
C ALA A 14 18.14 28.61 21.67
N ASP A 15 19.11 27.81 22.11
CA ASP A 15 18.89 26.47 22.67
C ASP A 15 18.17 26.54 24.02
N ARG A 16 17.14 25.70 24.20
CA ARG A 16 16.29 25.69 25.39
C ARG A 16 17.06 25.22 26.63
N ASP A 17 17.86 24.17 26.49
CA ASP A 17 18.51 23.52 27.63
C ASP A 17 19.68 24.38 28.13
N ALA A 18 20.45 24.98 27.23
CA ALA A 18 21.48 25.95 27.57
C ALA A 18 20.90 27.18 28.29
N ARG A 19 19.71 27.66 27.90
CA ARG A 19 19.01 28.74 28.62
C ARG A 19 18.61 28.32 30.04
N ILE A 20 18.07 27.12 30.22
CA ILE A 20 17.65 26.62 31.54
C ILE A 20 18.86 26.48 32.45
N GLN A 21 19.92 25.81 32.01
CA GLN A 21 21.16 25.64 32.78
C GLN A 21 21.80 26.99 33.15
N GLY A 22 21.83 27.95 32.23
CA GLY A 22 22.32 29.29 32.50
C GLY A 22 21.44 30.09 33.47
N SER A 23 20.13 29.85 33.43
CA SER A 23 19.18 30.43 34.38
C SER A 23 19.41 29.88 35.78
N ASP A 24 19.53 28.56 35.93
CA ASP A 24 19.78 27.89 37.20
C ASP A 24 21.10 28.34 37.83
N ALA A 25 22.19 28.35 37.06
CA ALA A 25 23.50 28.78 37.53
C ALA A 25 23.50 30.25 38.00
N LEU A 26 22.76 31.13 37.31
CA LEU A 26 22.62 32.53 37.72
C LEU A 26 21.80 32.66 39.01
N VAL A 27 20.69 31.93 39.14
CA VAL A 27 19.87 31.93 40.35
C VAL A 27 20.67 31.42 41.54
N GLU A 28 21.36 30.29 41.41
CA GLU A 28 22.17 29.71 42.49
C GLU A 28 23.26 30.69 42.96
N ALA A 29 24.02 31.26 42.02
CA ALA A 29 25.07 32.22 42.34
C ALA A 29 24.54 33.48 43.07
N LEU A 30 23.33 33.94 42.76
CA LEU A 30 22.71 35.11 43.40
C LEU A 30 22.07 34.77 44.75
N VAL A 31 21.47 33.58 44.89
CA VAL A 31 20.87 33.11 46.15
C VAL A 31 21.94 32.80 47.20
N GLU A 32 23.13 32.33 46.79
CA GLU A 32 24.28 32.17 47.69
C GLU A 32 24.75 33.50 48.30
N GLN A 33 24.47 34.62 47.63
CA GLN A 33 24.78 35.98 48.10
C GLN A 33 23.65 36.62 48.91
N LYS A 34 22.64 35.84 49.35
CA LYS A 34 21.52 36.36 50.14
C LYS A 34 21.98 37.00 51.45
N SER A 35 21.36 38.13 51.79
CA SER A 35 21.48 38.79 53.09
C SER A 35 20.41 38.26 54.06
N ASP A 36 20.72 38.23 55.36
CA ASP A 36 19.75 37.91 56.43
C ASP A 36 18.78 39.09 56.72
N GLY A 37 18.63 40.03 55.78
CA GLY A 37 17.71 41.15 55.91
C GLY A 37 16.28 40.64 55.98
N ILE A 38 15.53 41.05 57.00
CA ILE A 38 14.10 40.78 57.11
C ILE A 38 13.38 42.11 56.86
N LEU A 39 12.41 42.11 55.96
CA LEU A 39 11.46 43.23 55.81
C LEU A 39 10.61 43.29 57.08
N SER A 40 11.01 44.13 58.05
CA SER A 40 10.33 44.27 59.35
C SER A 40 8.97 44.98 59.23
N GLU A 41 8.82 45.89 58.27
CA GLU A 41 7.59 46.62 57.97
C GLU A 41 7.35 46.66 56.45
N PRO A 42 6.13 46.38 55.96
CA PRO A 42 5.80 46.51 54.54
C PRO A 42 5.87 47.98 54.10
N PRO A 43 6.28 48.28 52.86
CA PRO A 43 6.27 49.64 52.32
C PRO A 43 4.88 50.27 52.41
N GLU A 44 4.82 51.60 52.54
CA GLU A 44 3.54 52.32 52.51
C GLU A 44 2.75 51.98 51.24
N ASP A 45 1.46 51.72 51.44
CA ASP A 45 0.56 51.37 50.36
C ASP A 45 0.44 52.52 49.35
N PRO A 46 0.37 52.24 48.03
CA PRO A 46 0.25 53.28 47.03
C PRO A 46 -1.07 54.04 47.21
N GLU A 47 -1.01 55.38 47.26
CA GLU A 47 -2.18 56.25 47.47
C GLU A 47 -3.26 56.08 46.38
N THR A 48 -2.84 55.74 45.14
CA THR A 48 -3.75 55.54 44.00
C THR A 48 -3.36 54.31 43.16
N VAL A 49 -4.36 53.64 42.57
CA VAL A 49 -4.16 52.54 41.62
C VAL A 49 -3.80 53.13 40.25
N SER A 50 -2.54 53.50 40.06
CA SER A 50 -2.01 54.08 38.82
C SER A 50 -0.88 53.25 38.20
N ASP A 51 -0.76 53.31 36.88
CA ASP A 51 0.36 52.77 36.10
C ASP A 51 1.54 53.76 35.98
N THR A 52 1.41 54.95 36.54
CA THR A 52 2.50 55.93 36.68
C THR A 52 3.22 55.74 38.01
N VAL A 53 4.52 56.03 38.00
CA VAL A 53 5.42 56.00 39.16
C VAL A 53 6.09 57.37 39.27
N THR A 54 6.13 57.96 40.46
CA THR A 54 6.88 59.22 40.68
C THR A 54 8.37 58.92 40.83
N GLU A 55 9.23 59.90 40.54
CA GLU A 55 10.68 59.72 40.71
C GLU A 55 11.08 59.50 42.18
N ASP A 56 10.29 59.98 43.13
CA ASP A 56 10.51 59.77 44.56
C ASP A 56 10.16 58.32 44.98
N ASP A 57 9.03 57.77 44.50
CA ASP A 57 8.68 56.35 44.73
C ASP A 57 9.74 55.42 44.14
N ALA A 58 10.19 55.73 42.92
CA ALA A 58 11.24 55.00 42.23
C ALA A 58 12.57 55.04 42.97
N ARG A 59 12.91 56.18 43.60
CA ARG A 59 14.13 56.33 44.41
C ARG A 59 14.01 55.54 45.72
N ALA A 60 12.86 55.59 46.39
CA ALA A 60 12.62 54.84 47.61
C ALA A 60 12.70 53.31 47.38
N ALA A 61 12.14 52.81 46.27
CA ALA A 61 12.24 51.40 45.90
C ALA A 61 13.68 50.97 45.57
N GLU A 62 14.48 51.81 44.89
CA GLU A 62 15.90 51.53 44.63
C GLU A 62 16.73 51.55 45.92
N GLN A 63 16.47 52.49 46.82
CA GLN A 63 17.14 52.57 48.12
C GLN A 63 16.88 51.33 48.97
N ARG A 64 15.61 50.93 49.14
CA ARG A 64 15.26 49.70 49.89
C ARG A 64 15.89 48.45 49.27
N LEU A 65 15.88 48.35 47.94
CA LEU A 65 16.51 47.23 47.24
C LEU A 65 18.02 47.17 47.52
N ASP A 66 18.73 48.29 47.49
CA ASP A 66 20.17 48.38 47.73
C ASP A 66 20.53 48.23 49.23
N GLU A 67 19.65 48.63 50.16
CA GLU A 67 19.84 48.48 51.62
C GLU A 67 19.64 47.04 52.11
N LEU A 68 18.65 46.34 51.55
CA LEU A 68 18.25 45.02 52.03
C LEU A 68 19.02 43.87 51.37
N ASN A 69 19.80 44.12 50.32
CA ASN A 69 20.44 43.07 49.51
C ASN A 69 21.90 43.37 49.18
N ALA A 70 22.66 42.32 48.86
CA ALA A 70 24.02 42.49 48.34
C ALA A 70 24.00 43.29 47.02
N PRO A 71 25.03 44.13 46.75
CA PRO A 71 25.08 44.96 45.54
C PRO A 71 24.91 44.18 44.23
N ASP A 72 25.44 42.95 44.17
CA ASP A 72 25.31 42.05 43.02
C ASP A 72 23.85 41.61 42.79
N VAL A 73 23.10 41.34 43.86
CA VAL A 73 21.67 40.97 43.81
C VAL A 73 20.83 42.17 43.38
N SER A 74 21.04 43.36 43.96
CA SER A 74 20.31 44.58 43.60
C SER A 74 20.58 45.00 42.16
N TYR A 75 21.82 44.85 41.69
CA TYR A 75 22.17 45.03 40.29
C TYR A 75 21.50 43.99 39.38
N ALA A 76 21.53 42.71 39.77
CA ALA A 76 20.92 41.63 39.00
C ALA A 76 19.41 41.82 38.85
N VAL A 77 18.69 42.15 39.92
CA VAL A 77 17.24 42.43 39.87
C VAL A 77 16.93 43.58 38.90
N ARG A 78 17.63 44.71 39.01
CA ARG A 78 17.46 45.84 38.07
C ARG A 78 17.77 45.43 36.62
N ARG A 79 18.82 44.62 36.41
CA ARG A 79 19.19 44.12 35.08
C ARG A 79 18.15 43.16 34.52
N LEU A 80 17.61 42.28 35.36
CA LEU A 80 16.56 41.33 34.97
C LEU A 80 15.29 42.07 34.55
N ILE A 81 14.83 43.04 35.34
CA ILE A 81 13.65 43.86 35.03
C ILE A 81 13.84 44.64 33.72
N ARG A 82 14.99 45.29 33.52
CA ARG A 82 15.31 45.97 32.26
C ARG A 82 15.38 45.01 31.06
N GLY A 83 15.89 43.79 31.29
CA GLY A 83 16.02 42.74 30.28
C GLY A 83 14.67 42.21 29.75
N LEU A 84 13.57 42.41 30.49
CA LEU A 84 12.23 42.04 30.04
C LEU A 84 11.76 42.83 28.80
N ALA A 85 12.33 44.02 28.56
CA ALA A 85 12.08 44.84 27.38
C ALA A 85 13.00 44.51 26.19
N SER A 86 13.68 43.34 26.22
CA SER A 86 14.54 42.91 25.12
C SER A 86 13.73 42.64 23.83
N PRO A 87 14.22 43.06 22.65
CA PRO A 87 13.57 42.73 21.38
C PRO A 87 13.68 41.24 21.01
N ARG A 88 14.56 40.48 21.69
CA ARG A 88 14.75 39.04 21.45
C ARG A 88 13.81 38.22 22.33
N GLU A 89 12.90 37.46 21.72
CA GLU A 89 11.91 36.63 22.42
C GLU A 89 12.55 35.67 23.44
N ASN A 90 13.55 34.90 23.02
CA ASN A 90 14.27 33.96 23.88
C ASN A 90 14.89 34.64 25.11
N ALA A 91 15.39 35.87 24.94
CA ALA A 91 15.95 36.64 26.04
C ALA A 91 14.85 37.05 27.03
N ARG A 92 13.72 37.59 26.56
CA ARG A 92 12.59 37.97 27.43
C ARG A 92 12.14 36.81 28.31
N MET A 93 12.02 35.62 27.73
CA MET A 93 11.67 34.40 28.46
C MET A 93 12.73 34.04 29.52
N GLY A 94 14.03 34.03 29.16
CA GLY A 94 15.11 33.75 30.10
C GLY A 94 15.18 34.75 31.27
N PHE A 95 15.04 36.04 30.97
CA PHE A 95 14.97 37.10 31.98
C PHE A 95 13.77 36.93 32.93
N ALA A 96 12.58 36.60 32.40
CA ALA A 96 11.39 36.38 33.20
C ALA A 96 11.47 35.12 34.09
N VAL A 97 12.06 34.03 33.59
CA VAL A 97 12.27 32.79 34.36
C VAL A 97 13.20 33.03 35.54
N VAL A 98 14.38 33.62 35.30
CA VAL A 98 15.33 33.94 36.38
C VAL A 98 14.73 34.92 37.37
N LEU A 99 14.02 35.96 36.91
CA LEU A 99 13.36 36.89 37.81
C LEU A 99 12.32 36.19 38.69
N SER A 100 11.50 35.31 38.12
CA SER A 100 10.48 34.57 38.89
C SER A 100 11.10 33.68 39.97
N GLU A 101 12.16 32.94 39.64
CA GLU A 101 12.82 32.02 40.56
C GLU A 101 13.67 32.76 41.62
N LEU A 102 14.30 33.86 41.24
CA LEU A 102 15.05 34.68 42.19
C LEU A 102 14.11 35.31 43.23
N LEU A 103 12.96 35.86 42.79
CA LEU A 103 11.97 36.46 43.67
C LEU A 103 11.30 35.44 44.62
N SER A 104 11.17 34.17 44.22
CA SER A 104 10.60 33.13 45.10
C SER A 104 11.54 32.69 46.22
N ARG A 105 12.86 32.90 46.07
CA ARG A 105 13.90 32.46 47.02
C ARG A 105 14.46 33.58 47.91
N LEU A 106 14.16 34.84 47.62
CA LEU A 106 14.68 35.99 48.36
C LEU A 106 13.61 36.60 49.30
N PRO A 107 13.72 36.42 50.63
CA PRO A 107 12.74 36.94 51.60
C PRO A 107 12.81 38.47 51.77
N THR A 108 13.88 39.09 51.28
CA THR A 108 14.14 40.54 51.29
C THR A 108 13.38 41.31 50.22
N MET A 109 12.72 40.61 49.28
CA MET A 109 11.98 41.23 48.18
C MET A 109 10.55 41.57 48.61
N CYS A 110 10.00 42.67 48.10
CA CYS A 110 8.57 42.97 48.22
C CYS A 110 7.95 43.23 46.84
N ALA A 111 6.68 42.86 46.67
CA ALA A 111 5.99 43.00 45.39
C ALA A 111 5.84 44.46 44.95
N HIS A 112 5.67 45.39 45.91
CA HIS A 112 5.54 46.82 45.65
C HIS A 112 6.77 47.38 44.93
N ASP A 113 7.97 47.15 45.45
CA ASP A 113 9.22 47.70 44.91
C ASP A 113 9.51 47.16 43.52
N ILE A 114 9.33 45.85 43.31
CA ILE A 114 9.51 45.23 41.99
C ILE A 114 8.52 45.80 40.97
N LEU A 115 7.25 46.03 41.36
CA LEU A 115 6.25 46.63 40.49
C LEU A 115 6.59 48.10 40.16
N VAL A 116 7.07 48.87 41.15
CA VAL A 116 7.55 50.25 40.97
C VAL A 116 8.73 50.30 39.99
N LEU A 117 9.73 49.44 40.18
CA LEU A 117 10.89 49.33 39.28
C LEU A 117 10.50 48.90 37.86
N LEU A 118 9.56 47.97 37.74
CA LEU A 118 9.02 47.54 36.45
C LEU A 118 8.36 48.71 35.70
N LEU A 119 7.52 49.47 36.38
CA LEU A 119 6.84 50.63 35.78
C LEU A 119 7.82 51.77 35.46
N LYS A 120 8.83 52.01 36.32
CA LYS A 120 9.93 52.96 36.06
C LYS A 120 10.67 52.61 34.77
N TYR A 121 11.11 51.36 34.63
CA TYR A 121 11.90 50.92 33.47
C TYR A 121 11.07 50.69 32.21
N THR A 122 9.73 50.69 32.31
CA THR A 122 8.81 50.59 31.16
C THR A 122 8.03 51.87 30.89
N MET A 123 8.49 53.01 31.42
CA MET A 123 7.93 54.33 31.11
C MET A 123 8.42 54.77 29.72
N ALA A 124 7.49 55.11 28.82
CA ALA A 124 7.85 55.64 27.51
C ALA A 124 8.47 57.04 27.64
N ARG A 125 9.76 57.18 27.30
CA ARG A 125 10.48 58.47 27.30
C ARG A 125 10.81 58.87 25.84
N GLY A 126 10.35 60.04 25.41
CA GLY A 126 10.61 60.57 24.06
C GLY A 126 9.80 59.90 22.92
N ASN A 127 10.24 60.10 21.67
CA ASN A 127 9.64 59.46 20.50
C ASN A 127 10.20 58.04 20.31
N LEU A 128 9.55 57.05 20.91
CA LEU A 128 9.88 55.63 20.76
C LEU A 128 9.29 55.04 19.47
N SER A 129 10.00 54.10 18.86
CA SER A 129 9.51 53.32 17.73
C SER A 129 8.38 52.37 18.14
N GLY A 130 7.58 51.92 17.15
CA GLY A 130 6.51 50.96 17.41
C GLY A 130 6.99 49.60 17.95
N GLN A 131 8.24 49.21 17.64
CA GLN A 131 8.85 47.98 18.17
C GLN A 131 9.28 48.16 19.62
N GLU A 132 9.89 49.28 19.99
CA GLU A 132 10.24 49.57 21.38
C GLU A 132 9.00 49.65 22.27
N LEU A 133 7.93 50.31 21.80
CA LEU A 133 6.65 50.32 22.53
C LEU A 133 6.09 48.92 22.73
N ARG A 134 6.17 48.04 21.72
CA ARG A 134 5.77 46.63 21.83
C ARG A 134 6.59 45.90 22.89
N ASP A 135 7.91 46.09 22.91
CA ASP A 135 8.79 45.41 23.85
C ASP A 135 8.57 45.89 25.30
N LEU A 136 8.22 47.17 25.50
CA LEU A 136 7.80 47.68 26.81
C LEU A 136 6.50 47.03 27.31
N GLN A 137 5.52 46.77 26.43
CA GLN A 137 4.28 46.08 26.82
C GLN A 137 4.53 44.62 27.22
N PHE A 138 5.39 43.92 26.47
CA PHE A 138 5.83 42.57 26.86
C PHE A 138 6.58 42.59 28.19
N ALA A 139 7.41 43.60 28.44
CA ALA A 139 8.10 43.73 29.71
C ALA A 139 7.13 43.83 30.89
N ARG A 140 6.06 44.64 30.77
CA ARG A 140 5.01 44.75 31.79
C ARG A 140 4.28 43.42 32.01
N LEU A 141 3.89 42.74 30.93
CA LEU A 141 3.27 41.42 31.00
C LEU A 141 4.17 40.39 31.71
N PHE A 142 5.41 40.23 31.27
CA PHE A 142 6.34 39.27 31.84
C PHE A 142 6.75 39.63 33.28
N GLY A 143 6.89 40.92 33.61
CA GLY A 143 7.23 41.37 34.96
C GLY A 143 6.10 41.08 35.96
N ILE A 144 4.85 41.33 35.59
CA ILE A 144 3.70 40.95 36.41
C ILE A 144 3.60 39.43 36.49
N TYR A 145 3.79 38.71 35.39
CA TYR A 145 3.82 37.25 35.41
C TYR A 145 4.89 36.70 36.36
N SER A 146 6.08 37.32 36.43
CA SER A 146 7.12 36.94 37.39
C SER A 146 6.70 37.17 38.85
N LEU A 147 5.96 38.24 39.15
CA LEU A 147 5.38 38.47 40.48
C LEU A 147 4.33 37.42 40.87
N VAL A 148 3.55 36.97 39.89
CA VAL A 148 2.53 35.94 40.08
C VAL A 148 3.19 34.57 40.29
N ARG A 149 4.13 34.20 39.43
CA ARG A 149 4.81 32.89 39.48
C ARG A 149 5.72 32.72 40.69
N SER A 150 6.36 33.80 41.16
CA SER A 150 7.17 33.78 42.37
C SER A 150 6.34 33.66 43.66
N GLY A 151 5.02 33.90 43.59
CA GLY A 151 4.16 33.99 44.78
C GLY A 151 4.32 35.30 45.56
N LEU A 152 5.25 36.18 45.16
CA LEU A 152 5.58 37.40 45.90
C LEU A 152 4.39 38.35 46.05
N LEU A 153 3.51 38.40 45.04
CA LEU A 153 2.29 39.21 45.05
C LEU A 153 1.30 38.83 46.17
N TYR A 154 1.39 37.60 46.69
CA TYR A 154 0.52 37.03 47.72
C TYR A 154 1.22 36.88 49.07
N SER A 155 2.51 37.22 49.14
CA SER A 155 3.30 37.13 50.36
C SER A 155 2.80 38.10 51.44
N GLN A 156 3.22 37.88 52.69
CA GLN A 156 2.90 38.76 53.81
C GLN A 156 3.43 40.20 53.63
N SER A 157 4.44 40.38 52.77
CA SER A 157 5.02 41.69 52.44
C SER A 157 4.22 42.48 51.38
N SER A 158 3.12 41.91 50.88
CA SER A 158 2.26 42.47 49.84
C SER A 158 0.88 42.83 50.38
N SER A 159 0.16 43.70 49.67
CA SER A 159 -1.16 44.21 50.05
C SER A 159 -2.18 44.08 48.93
N LEU A 160 -3.46 44.22 49.29
CA LEU A 160 -4.58 44.31 48.34
C LEU A 160 -4.33 45.41 47.29
N ARG A 161 -3.76 46.56 47.69
CA ARG A 161 -3.50 47.69 46.80
C ARG A 161 -2.44 47.36 45.75
N VAL A 162 -1.39 46.63 46.12
CA VAL A 162 -0.35 46.17 45.18
C VAL A 162 -0.94 45.17 44.18
N PHE A 163 -1.78 44.23 44.65
CA PHE A 163 -2.53 43.33 43.77
C PHE A 163 -3.43 44.08 42.79
N GLN A 164 -4.23 45.04 43.28
CA GLN A 164 -5.11 45.87 42.45
C GLN A 164 -4.31 46.67 41.40
N ARG A 165 -3.13 47.19 41.77
CA ARG A 165 -2.23 47.90 40.85
C ARG A 165 -1.67 46.97 39.78
N ALA A 166 -1.20 45.78 40.14
CA ALA A 166 -0.73 44.79 39.17
C ALA A 166 -1.85 44.37 38.21
N PHE A 167 -3.05 44.09 38.73
CA PHE A 167 -4.23 43.75 37.93
C PHE A 167 -4.57 44.90 36.95
N HIS A 168 -4.63 46.13 37.44
CA HIS A 168 -4.90 47.32 36.62
C HIS A 168 -3.87 47.55 35.52
N VAL A 169 -2.57 47.41 35.82
CA VAL A 169 -1.52 47.52 34.80
C VAL A 169 -1.73 46.46 33.72
N LEU A 170 -2.02 45.22 34.10
CA LEU A 170 -2.19 44.12 33.15
C LEU A 170 -3.46 44.27 32.30
N THR A 171 -4.55 44.84 32.83
CA THR A 171 -5.75 45.14 32.04
C THR A 171 -5.50 46.29 31.04
N LYS A 172 -4.66 47.28 31.39
CA LYS A 172 -4.19 48.29 30.42
C LYS A 172 -3.34 47.68 29.30
N VAL A 173 -2.47 46.73 29.65
CA VAL A 173 -1.63 46.02 28.66
C VAL A 173 -2.53 45.21 27.73
N ALA A 174 -3.54 44.51 28.26
CA ALA A 174 -4.49 43.74 27.47
C ALA A 174 -5.27 44.59 26.47
N SER A 175 -5.65 45.82 26.83
CA SER A 175 -6.37 46.74 25.96
C SER A 175 -5.48 47.44 24.91
N TYR A 176 -4.15 47.23 24.93
CA TYR A 176 -3.22 47.89 24.01
C TYR A 176 -3.44 47.47 22.55
N LYS A 177 -3.31 46.17 22.26
CA LYS A 177 -3.49 45.57 20.93
C LYS A 177 -3.91 44.11 21.06
N SER A 178 -4.63 43.62 20.06
CA SER A 178 -5.18 42.26 20.03
C SER A 178 -4.19 41.14 20.32
N TRP A 179 -2.96 41.23 19.80
CA TRP A 179 -1.96 40.16 19.89
C TRP A 179 -1.40 39.90 21.30
N ILE A 180 -1.59 40.82 22.26
CA ILE A 180 -1.12 40.65 23.65
C ILE A 180 -2.25 40.30 24.63
N SER A 181 -3.50 40.56 24.23
CA SER A 181 -4.69 40.41 25.08
C SER A 181 -4.79 39.01 25.68
N GLU A 182 -4.70 37.97 24.84
CA GLU A 182 -4.87 36.59 25.28
C GLU A 182 -3.88 36.20 26.36
N SER A 183 -2.60 36.58 26.19
CA SER A 183 -1.55 36.31 27.17
C SER A 183 -1.80 37.06 28.48
N CYS A 184 -2.32 38.29 28.42
CA CYS A 184 -2.70 39.04 29.61
C CYS A 184 -3.89 38.40 30.33
N GLY A 185 -4.93 38.00 29.60
CA GLY A 185 -6.09 37.29 30.15
C GLY A 185 -5.71 35.99 30.84
N TRP A 186 -4.80 35.22 30.25
CA TRP A 186 -4.28 34.00 30.86
C TRP A 186 -3.52 34.29 32.16
N VAL A 187 -2.66 35.31 32.18
CA VAL A 187 -1.95 35.71 33.42
C VAL A 187 -2.92 36.22 34.49
N LEU A 188 -3.95 36.99 34.11
CA LEU A 188 -5.02 37.42 35.03
C LEU A 188 -5.78 36.21 35.60
N MET A 189 -6.05 35.18 34.80
CA MET A 189 -6.65 33.95 35.29
C MET A 189 -5.74 33.25 36.31
N GLN A 190 -4.44 33.13 36.02
CA GLN A 190 -3.46 32.60 36.97
C GLN A 190 -3.41 33.43 38.26
N MET A 191 -3.57 34.76 38.15
CA MET A 191 -3.64 35.63 39.32
C MET A 191 -4.79 35.27 40.27
N LEU A 192 -5.95 34.89 39.71
CA LEU A 192 -7.14 34.51 40.48
C LEU A 192 -7.03 33.10 41.05
N LEU A 193 -6.47 32.14 40.32
CA LEU A 193 -6.33 30.76 40.79
C LEU A 193 -5.52 30.67 42.09
N LEU A 194 -4.51 31.53 42.27
CA LEU A 194 -3.74 31.61 43.52
C LEU A 194 -4.53 32.19 44.71
N LEU A 195 -5.67 32.83 44.49
CA LEU A 195 -6.59 33.30 45.53
C LEU A 195 -7.65 32.25 45.91
N SER A 196 -7.62 31.06 45.30
CA SER A 196 -8.55 29.97 45.59
C SER A 196 -8.54 29.59 47.08
N PRO A 197 -9.71 29.24 47.67
CA PRO A 197 -9.78 28.73 49.04
C PRO A 197 -8.90 27.50 49.32
N SER A 198 -8.60 26.71 48.27
CA SER A 198 -7.73 25.54 48.37
C SER A 198 -6.23 25.85 48.47
N ASN A 199 -5.80 27.10 48.26
CA ASN A 199 -4.39 27.47 48.29
C ASN A 199 -3.90 27.71 49.74
N PRO A 200 -2.86 27.00 50.23
CA PRO A 200 -2.28 27.22 51.56
C PRO A 200 -1.70 28.62 51.76
N SER A 201 -1.23 29.27 50.69
CA SER A 201 -0.59 30.59 50.72
C SER A 201 -1.57 31.73 50.45
N ARG A 202 -2.88 31.50 50.69
CA ARG A 202 -3.94 32.46 50.42
C ARG A 202 -3.84 33.68 51.36
N PRO A 203 -3.77 34.92 50.85
CA PRO A 203 -3.71 36.10 51.69
C PRO A 203 -5.05 36.42 52.35
N ALA A 204 -5.02 37.11 53.51
CA ALA A 204 -6.24 37.46 54.26
C ALA A 204 -7.20 38.36 53.46
N TRP A 205 -6.67 39.22 52.59
CA TRP A 205 -7.43 40.11 51.72
C TRP A 205 -7.99 39.43 50.44
N ALA A 206 -7.82 38.11 50.28
CA ALA A 206 -8.21 37.41 49.05
C ALA A 206 -9.69 37.57 48.67
N ASN A 207 -10.62 37.54 49.63
CA ASN A 207 -12.04 37.71 49.34
C ASN A 207 -12.35 39.14 48.84
N GLU A 208 -11.72 40.16 49.43
CA GLU A 208 -11.85 41.56 49.00
C GLU A 208 -11.29 41.76 47.59
N ALA A 209 -10.16 41.11 47.27
CA ALA A 209 -9.60 41.12 45.91
C ALA A 209 -10.57 40.49 44.89
N LEU A 210 -11.17 39.35 45.22
CA LEU A 210 -12.10 38.65 44.33
C LEU A 210 -13.39 39.46 44.08
N ASP A 211 -13.95 40.10 45.11
CA ASP A 211 -15.11 40.98 44.95
C ASP A 211 -14.79 42.26 44.16
N TRP A 212 -13.59 42.83 44.38
CA TRP A 212 -13.11 43.96 43.59
C TRP A 212 -12.93 43.59 42.11
N VAL A 213 -12.29 42.46 41.81
CA VAL A 213 -12.15 41.97 40.41
C VAL A 213 -13.51 41.73 39.78
N ALA A 214 -14.46 41.10 40.50
CA ALA A 214 -15.82 40.92 40.00
C ALA A 214 -16.47 42.26 39.65
N SER A 215 -16.32 43.27 40.51
CA SER A 215 -16.84 44.62 40.28
C SER A 215 -16.21 45.28 39.03
N CYS A 216 -14.91 45.10 38.81
CA CYS A 216 -14.24 45.58 37.59
C CYS A 216 -14.77 44.92 36.32
N LEU A 217 -15.03 43.60 36.35
CA LEU A 217 -15.58 42.87 35.20
C LEU A 217 -17.00 43.35 34.89
N ILE A 218 -17.84 43.50 35.91
CA ILE A 218 -19.24 43.93 35.78
C ILE A 218 -19.33 45.34 35.20
N ALA A 219 -18.50 46.27 35.67
CA ALA A 219 -18.53 47.68 35.23
C ALA A 219 -18.22 47.86 33.73
N SER A 220 -17.51 46.92 33.10
CA SER A 220 -17.13 47.01 31.69
C SER A 220 -18.22 46.59 30.71
N HIS A 221 -19.19 45.78 31.15
CA HIS A 221 -20.23 45.13 30.33
C HIS A 221 -19.72 44.40 29.07
N SER A 222 -18.41 44.11 28.96
CA SER A 222 -17.79 43.52 27.76
C SER A 222 -17.51 42.03 27.94
N LEU A 223 -17.90 41.23 26.94
CA LEU A 223 -17.56 39.81 26.87
C LEU A 223 -16.53 39.56 25.79
N SER A 224 -15.44 38.92 26.20
CA SER A 224 -14.30 38.47 25.40
C SER A 224 -13.95 37.05 25.84
N PRO A 225 -13.20 36.26 25.05
CA PRO A 225 -12.69 34.97 25.50
C PRO A 225 -12.00 35.02 26.88
N GLU A 226 -11.23 36.07 27.13
CA GLU A 226 -10.52 36.28 28.38
C GLU A 226 -11.47 36.62 29.54
N THR A 227 -12.44 37.53 29.34
CA THR A 227 -13.42 37.82 30.41
C THR A 227 -14.32 36.63 30.70
N VAL A 228 -14.68 35.83 29.69
CA VAL A 228 -15.37 34.54 29.87
C VAL A 228 -14.52 33.61 30.75
N ALA A 229 -13.22 33.47 30.47
CA ALA A 229 -12.33 32.65 31.28
C ALA A 229 -12.22 33.13 32.74
N LEU A 230 -12.15 34.46 32.96
CA LEU A 230 -12.13 35.05 34.31
C LEU A 230 -13.45 34.82 35.05
N VAL A 231 -14.60 35.00 34.38
CA VAL A 231 -15.93 34.74 34.97
C VAL A 231 -16.07 33.27 35.35
N LEU A 232 -15.74 32.33 34.45
CA LEU A 232 -15.76 30.89 34.75
C LEU A 232 -14.83 30.54 35.91
N THR A 233 -13.65 31.15 35.97
CA THR A 233 -12.70 30.95 37.06
C THR A 233 -13.26 31.46 38.39
N LEU A 234 -13.84 32.66 38.43
CA LEU A 234 -14.47 33.24 39.62
C LEU A 234 -15.67 32.41 40.09
N SER A 235 -16.52 31.96 39.17
CA SER A 235 -17.63 31.05 39.48
C SER A 235 -17.16 29.74 40.12
N ARG A 236 -15.98 29.24 39.72
CA ARG A 236 -15.39 28.02 40.28
C ARG A 236 -14.76 28.22 41.66
N ILE A 237 -13.97 29.28 41.85
CA ILE A 237 -13.19 29.49 43.10
C ILE A 237 -13.93 30.30 44.17
N ALA A 238 -14.97 31.05 43.79
CA ALA A 238 -15.75 31.92 44.66
C ALA A 238 -17.24 31.93 44.26
N PRO A 239 -17.94 30.80 44.38
CA PRO A 239 -19.35 30.68 43.97
C PRO A 239 -20.28 31.66 44.72
N GLU A 240 -19.93 32.00 45.96
CA GLU A 240 -20.67 32.96 46.81
C GLU A 240 -20.78 34.37 46.20
N LEU A 241 -19.88 34.76 45.28
CA LEU A 241 -19.95 36.06 44.63
C LEU A 241 -21.14 36.18 43.67
N ASN A 242 -21.71 35.06 43.23
CA ASN A 242 -22.78 34.96 42.24
C ASN A 242 -22.58 35.95 41.07
N ILE A 243 -21.37 35.92 40.50
CA ILE A 243 -20.93 36.88 39.47
C ILE A 243 -21.89 36.95 38.27
N GLY A 244 -22.46 35.80 37.91
CA GLY A 244 -23.41 35.70 36.80
C GLY A 244 -24.68 36.51 37.00
N ALA A 245 -25.24 36.53 38.22
CA ALA A 245 -26.41 37.35 38.54
C ALA A 245 -26.07 38.85 38.62
N ARG A 246 -24.82 39.19 38.93
CA ARG A 246 -24.33 40.57 39.05
C ARG A 246 -23.94 41.20 37.71
N PHE A 247 -23.74 40.40 36.67
CA PHE A 247 -23.36 40.88 35.34
C PHE A 247 -24.62 41.34 34.58
N SER A 248 -24.89 42.65 34.59
CA SER A 248 -25.99 43.23 33.80
C SER A 248 -25.74 43.13 32.29
N ALA A 249 -26.82 42.87 31.52
CA ALA A 249 -26.92 42.67 30.07
C ALA A 249 -25.60 42.73 29.27
N PRO A 250 -25.20 41.61 28.62
CA PRO A 250 -26.06 40.83 27.72
C PRO A 250 -26.44 39.41 28.17
N LEU A 251 -26.07 38.98 29.38
CA LEU A 251 -26.42 37.64 29.88
C LEU A 251 -27.92 37.53 30.16
N LYS A 252 -28.53 36.45 29.65
CA LYS A 252 -29.96 36.11 29.83
C LYS A 252 -30.20 35.18 31.01
N HIS A 253 -29.13 34.63 31.59
CA HIS A 253 -29.17 33.69 32.71
C HIS A 253 -27.91 33.82 33.58
N PRO A 254 -27.97 33.63 34.92
CA PRO A 254 -26.80 33.72 35.79
C PRO A 254 -25.69 32.71 35.47
N CYS A 255 -26.03 31.45 35.23
CA CYS A 255 -25.04 30.48 34.74
C CYS A 255 -24.61 30.83 33.30
N LEU A 256 -23.31 31.10 33.11
CA LEU A 256 -22.75 31.51 31.82
C LEU A 256 -22.95 30.44 30.72
N LEU A 257 -22.83 29.17 31.09
CA LEU A 257 -22.98 28.01 30.18
C LEU A 257 -24.44 27.54 30.01
N ALA A 258 -25.42 28.27 30.54
CA ALA A 258 -26.83 27.92 30.39
C ALA A 258 -27.33 28.10 28.95
N THR A 259 -28.33 27.29 28.56
CA THR A 259 -28.91 27.29 27.20
C THR A 259 -29.27 28.69 26.66
N PRO A 260 -29.87 29.62 27.46
CA PRO A 260 -30.20 30.96 26.97
C PRO A 260 -28.98 31.82 26.57
N ASN A 261 -27.79 31.50 27.06
CA ASN A 261 -26.56 32.26 26.85
C ASN A 261 -25.69 31.70 25.70
N LEU A 262 -25.99 30.50 25.17
CA LEU A 262 -25.12 29.83 24.19
C LEU A 262 -24.89 30.64 22.91
N THR A 263 -25.92 31.30 22.36
CA THR A 263 -25.79 32.14 21.15
C THR A 263 -24.88 33.35 21.38
N LEU A 264 -24.90 33.92 22.59
CA LEU A 264 -24.00 35.01 22.97
C LEU A 264 -22.56 34.49 23.06
N LEU A 265 -22.35 33.35 23.73
CA LEU A 265 -21.04 32.70 23.82
C LEU A 265 -20.48 32.34 22.45
N ALA A 266 -21.32 31.80 21.56
CA ALA A 266 -20.95 31.51 20.18
C ALA A 266 -20.40 32.75 19.45
N THR A 267 -21.05 33.89 19.62
CA THR A 267 -20.60 35.16 19.01
C THR A 267 -19.25 35.60 19.59
N VAL A 268 -19.13 35.60 20.93
CA VAL A 268 -17.90 36.02 21.64
C VAL A 268 -16.70 35.14 21.26
N LEU A 269 -16.89 33.82 21.26
CA LEU A 269 -15.82 32.86 20.97
C LEU A 269 -15.45 32.80 19.48
N ARG A 270 -16.40 33.11 18.58
CA ARG A 270 -16.16 33.20 17.13
C ARG A 270 -15.36 34.45 16.75
N GLU A 271 -15.66 35.59 17.38
CA GLU A 271 -15.01 36.87 17.06
C GLU A 271 -13.67 37.03 17.76
N ALA A 272 -13.53 36.41 18.95
CA ALA A 272 -12.33 36.46 19.77
C ALA A 272 -11.79 37.89 19.94
N ALA A 273 -12.70 38.84 20.20
CA ALA A 273 -12.36 40.24 20.39
C ALA A 273 -11.45 40.40 21.63
N PRO A 274 -10.45 41.31 21.58
CA PRO A 274 -9.52 41.49 22.69
C PRO A 274 -10.22 41.98 23.96
N MET A 275 -9.68 41.61 25.11
CA MET A 275 -10.16 42.02 26.41
C MET A 275 -10.10 43.54 26.59
N HIS A 276 -11.21 44.13 27.04
CA HIS A 276 -11.31 45.57 27.27
C HIS A 276 -12.18 45.90 28.48
N LEU A 277 -11.54 46.28 29.59
CA LEU A 277 -12.19 46.56 30.87
C LEU A 277 -12.24 48.06 31.22
N GLN A 278 -11.76 48.93 30.33
CA GLN A 278 -11.75 50.38 30.55
C GLN A 278 -13.02 51.00 29.95
N THR A 279 -13.75 51.81 30.72
CA THR A 279 -14.96 52.49 30.23
C THR A 279 -14.66 53.74 29.40
N ASP A 280 -13.47 54.32 29.60
CA ASP A 280 -13.14 55.68 29.12
C ASP A 280 -12.36 55.68 27.79
N VAL A 281 -12.03 54.49 27.25
CA VAL A 281 -11.22 54.32 26.03
C VAL A 281 -12.02 53.45 25.04
N PRO A 282 -11.97 53.70 23.71
CA PRO A 282 -12.63 52.83 22.75
C PRO A 282 -12.06 51.41 22.76
N ALA A 283 -12.92 50.41 22.61
CA ALA A 283 -12.50 49.02 22.51
C ALA A 283 -11.57 48.80 21.30
N PRO A 284 -10.46 48.04 21.45
CA PRO A 284 -9.56 47.71 20.35
C PRO A 284 -10.29 46.86 19.30
N LYS A 285 -10.02 47.15 18.02
CA LYS A 285 -10.57 46.33 16.93
C LYS A 285 -10.01 44.90 16.99
N PRO A 286 -10.79 43.89 16.56
CA PRO A 286 -10.30 42.54 16.37
C PRO A 286 -9.02 42.53 15.52
N GLY A 287 -8.03 41.74 15.94
CA GLY A 287 -6.75 41.64 15.24
C GLY A 287 -6.80 40.82 13.96
N THR A 288 -5.65 40.73 13.28
CA THR A 288 -5.41 39.70 12.27
C THR A 288 -5.64 38.31 12.90
N TRP A 289 -6.26 37.40 12.15
CA TRP A 289 -6.55 36.04 12.60
C TRP A 289 -5.33 35.31 13.18
N SER A 290 -5.56 34.48 14.19
CA SER A 290 -4.54 33.64 14.86
C SER A 290 -4.81 32.16 14.60
N ALA A 291 -3.77 31.42 14.18
CA ALA A 291 -3.85 29.97 14.03
C ALA A 291 -4.05 29.22 15.36
N LYS A 292 -3.68 29.84 16.50
CA LYS A 292 -3.84 29.24 17.83
C LYS A 292 -5.26 29.45 18.34
N LEU A 293 -5.87 28.36 18.80
CA LEU A 293 -7.16 28.39 19.47
C LEU A 293 -7.04 29.13 20.83
N PRO A 294 -7.96 30.06 21.17
CA PRO A 294 -7.94 30.77 22.45
C PRO A 294 -7.99 29.82 23.66
N PHE A 295 -7.20 30.10 24.69
CA PHE A 295 -7.08 29.20 25.87
C PHE A 295 -8.40 28.93 26.62
N VAL A 296 -9.41 29.81 26.49
CA VAL A 296 -10.72 29.63 27.15
C VAL A 296 -11.41 28.33 26.74
N TRP A 297 -11.15 27.83 25.52
CA TRP A 297 -11.69 26.56 25.05
C TRP A 297 -11.21 25.37 25.88
N ASP A 298 -9.93 25.37 26.29
CA ASP A 298 -9.40 24.31 27.15
C ASP A 298 -10.11 24.29 28.51
N LEU A 299 -10.44 25.47 29.07
CA LEU A 299 -11.18 25.61 30.32
C LEU A 299 -12.64 25.13 30.18
N ILE A 300 -13.32 25.50 29.10
CA ILE A 300 -14.71 25.09 28.87
C ILE A 300 -14.80 23.56 28.67
N LEU A 301 -13.87 23.00 27.90
CA LEU A 301 -13.81 21.55 27.69
C LEU A 301 -13.45 20.80 28.98
N GLU A 302 -12.56 21.33 29.82
CA GLU A 302 -12.28 20.78 31.16
C GLU A 302 -13.55 20.72 32.01
N ILE A 303 -14.37 21.79 32.01
CA ILE A 303 -15.64 21.83 32.78
C ILE A 303 -16.63 20.75 32.30
N TYR A 304 -16.72 20.51 30.99
CA TYR A 304 -17.69 19.58 30.42
C TYR A 304 -17.25 18.12 30.36
N LEU A 305 -15.95 17.86 30.16
CA LEU A 305 -15.42 16.53 29.87
C LEU A 305 -14.62 15.93 31.04
N ASP A 306 -13.94 16.78 31.84
CA ASP A 306 -13.07 16.34 32.93
C ASP A 306 -13.69 16.61 34.32
N GLY A 307 -14.58 17.62 34.42
CA GLY A 307 -15.26 18.04 35.64
C GLY A 307 -16.77 17.83 35.61
N GLU A 308 -17.43 18.32 36.66
CA GLU A 308 -18.90 18.38 36.72
C GLU A 308 -19.37 19.78 36.28
N PRO A 309 -20.14 19.90 35.19
CA PRO A 309 -20.69 21.18 34.79
C PRO A 309 -21.70 21.66 35.86
N PRO A 310 -21.86 22.99 36.03
CA PRO A 310 -22.88 23.53 36.93
C PRO A 310 -24.27 22.95 36.63
N ALA A 311 -25.10 22.72 37.64
CA ALA A 311 -26.42 22.08 37.47
C ALA A 311 -27.35 22.79 36.46
N GLU A 312 -27.17 24.10 36.27
CA GLU A 312 -27.93 24.93 35.33
C GLU A 312 -27.24 25.10 33.96
N ALA A 313 -26.10 24.46 33.74
CA ALA A 313 -25.41 24.49 32.45
C ALA A 313 -26.17 23.68 31.39
N ALA A 314 -26.09 24.13 30.14
CA ALA A 314 -26.65 23.40 29.02
C ALA A 314 -25.97 22.02 28.89
N PRO A 315 -26.68 20.97 28.45
CA PRO A 315 -26.06 19.71 28.06
C PRO A 315 -24.93 19.96 27.05
N PHE A 316 -23.83 19.21 27.15
CA PHE A 316 -22.70 19.41 26.24
C PHE A 316 -23.07 19.23 24.77
N ALA A 317 -24.03 18.36 24.43
CA ALA A 317 -24.54 18.21 23.07
C ALA A 317 -25.12 19.53 22.52
N ASP A 318 -25.88 20.28 23.34
CA ASP A 318 -26.41 21.58 22.96
C ASP A 318 -25.31 22.65 22.86
N PHE A 319 -24.37 22.64 23.81
CA PHE A 319 -23.20 23.52 23.74
C PHE A 319 -22.40 23.28 22.46
N PHE A 320 -22.10 22.02 22.14
CA PHE A 320 -21.33 21.66 20.95
C PHE A 320 -22.06 22.03 19.67
N ARG A 321 -23.36 21.73 19.58
CA ARG A 321 -24.17 22.12 18.42
C ARG A 321 -24.21 23.64 18.21
N VAL A 322 -24.56 24.42 19.23
CA VAL A 322 -24.76 25.88 19.06
C VAL A 322 -23.42 26.62 18.91
N VAL A 323 -22.45 26.32 19.78
CA VAL A 323 -21.22 27.12 19.90
C VAL A 323 -20.14 26.66 18.92
N ILE A 324 -20.15 25.39 18.51
CA ILE A 324 -19.13 24.82 17.62
C ILE A 324 -19.73 24.52 16.23
N ASP A 325 -20.75 23.67 16.12
CA ASP A 325 -21.28 23.22 14.82
C ASP A 325 -21.92 24.38 14.02
N GLU A 326 -22.93 25.02 14.59
CA GLU A 326 -23.71 26.10 13.96
C GLU A 326 -22.93 27.40 13.79
N THR A 327 -21.72 27.48 14.37
CA THR A 327 -20.93 28.71 14.42
C THR A 327 -19.59 28.57 13.69
N LEU A 328 -18.74 27.61 14.11
CA LEU A 328 -17.40 27.39 13.54
C LEU A 328 -17.44 26.54 12.27
N PHE A 329 -18.43 25.65 12.13
CA PHE A 329 -18.63 24.82 10.94
C PHE A 329 -19.78 25.27 10.02
N SER A 330 -20.44 26.40 10.35
CA SER A 330 -21.51 26.94 9.51
C SER A 330 -21.09 27.09 8.05
N ALA A 331 -22.07 27.04 7.13
CA ALA A 331 -21.81 27.20 5.70
C ALA A 331 -21.07 28.51 5.35
N GLN A 332 -21.31 29.57 6.14
CA GLN A 332 -20.70 30.89 5.99
C GLN A 332 -19.39 31.05 6.80
N ALA A 333 -18.96 30.04 7.56
CA ALA A 333 -17.72 30.09 8.31
C ALA A 333 -16.52 30.05 7.36
N SER A 334 -15.56 30.94 7.58
CA SER A 334 -14.29 30.98 6.84
C SER A 334 -13.42 29.75 7.18
N PRO A 335 -12.45 29.39 6.32
CA PRO A 335 -11.55 28.28 6.58
C PRO A 335 -10.80 28.39 7.91
N GLU A 336 -10.47 29.60 8.32
CA GLU A 336 -9.85 29.92 9.60
C GLU A 336 -10.72 29.50 10.80
N ARG A 337 -12.03 29.76 10.73
CA ARG A 337 -13.00 29.38 11.78
C ARG A 337 -13.23 27.87 11.79
N LYS A 338 -13.32 27.25 10.62
CA LYS A 338 -13.39 25.78 10.50
C LYS A 338 -12.13 25.10 11.05
N SER A 339 -10.96 25.71 10.88
CA SER A 339 -9.71 25.26 11.50
C SER A 339 -9.79 25.30 13.04
N TRP A 340 -10.32 26.37 13.64
CA TRP A 340 -10.62 26.39 15.08
C TRP A 340 -11.63 25.32 15.48
N GLY A 341 -12.68 25.11 14.68
CA GLY A 341 -13.64 24.03 14.90
C GLY A 341 -12.96 22.65 14.98
N PHE A 342 -12.06 22.34 14.03
CA PHE A 342 -11.28 21.09 14.07
C PHE A 342 -10.37 21.01 15.29
N GLN A 343 -9.71 22.11 15.68
CA GLN A 343 -8.87 22.15 16.88
C GLN A 343 -9.66 21.93 18.17
N VAL A 344 -10.91 22.39 18.25
CA VAL A 344 -11.81 22.11 19.37
C VAL A 344 -12.23 20.65 19.35
N LEU A 345 -12.61 20.12 18.18
CA LEU A 345 -12.96 18.71 18.00
C LEU A 345 -11.80 17.78 18.40
N HIS A 346 -10.56 18.06 18.00
CA HIS A 346 -9.40 17.24 18.34
C HIS A 346 -9.19 17.18 19.86
N ARG A 347 -9.31 18.32 20.56
CA ARG A 347 -9.25 18.36 22.03
C ARG A 347 -10.42 17.60 22.68
N ALA A 348 -11.62 17.71 22.12
CA ALA A 348 -12.79 16.99 22.62
C ALA A 348 -12.64 15.47 22.43
N LEU A 349 -12.19 14.99 21.26
CA LEU A 349 -11.94 13.57 20.99
C LEU A 349 -10.89 12.97 21.95
N GLN A 350 -9.89 13.76 22.35
CA GLN A 350 -8.88 13.35 23.32
C GLN A 350 -9.40 13.25 24.77
N ARG A 351 -10.60 13.71 25.09
CA ARG A 351 -11.11 13.74 26.48
C ARG A 351 -12.50 13.14 26.64
N ALA A 352 -13.31 13.12 25.60
CA ALA A 352 -14.68 12.61 25.62
C ALA A 352 -14.76 11.14 26.05
N SER A 353 -15.77 10.85 26.86
CA SER A 353 -16.16 9.49 27.25
C SER A 353 -16.94 8.80 26.13
N ALA A 354 -17.12 7.48 26.24
CA ALA A 354 -17.85 6.66 25.27
C ALA A 354 -19.28 7.18 24.98
N GLU A 355 -19.96 7.73 25.98
CA GLU A 355 -21.31 8.28 25.86
C GLU A 355 -21.33 9.62 25.12
N MET A 356 -20.24 10.39 25.22
CA MET A 356 -20.15 11.74 24.66
C MET A 356 -19.69 11.76 23.20
N LEU A 357 -18.93 10.73 22.79
CA LEU A 357 -18.35 10.63 21.45
C LEU A 357 -19.36 10.77 20.30
N PRO A 358 -20.55 10.13 20.33
CA PRO A 358 -21.51 10.25 19.23
C PRO A 358 -22.00 11.70 19.02
N PHE A 359 -22.12 12.48 20.10
CA PHE A 359 -22.60 13.87 20.02
C PHE A 359 -21.60 14.85 19.41
N LEU A 360 -20.35 14.41 19.16
CA LEU A 360 -19.35 15.22 18.46
C LEU A 360 -19.57 15.25 16.95
N PHE A 361 -20.33 14.30 16.37
CA PHE A 361 -20.47 14.14 14.92
C PHE A 361 -21.76 14.82 14.40
N THR A 362 -21.77 16.15 14.48
CA THR A 362 -22.90 17.00 14.13
C THR A 362 -22.99 17.31 12.62
N PRO A 363 -24.14 17.80 12.11
CA PRO A 363 -24.40 17.93 10.67
C PRO A 363 -23.40 18.79 9.90
N ASN A 364 -23.09 20.00 10.40
CA ASN A 364 -22.19 20.90 9.68
C ASN A 364 -20.73 20.46 9.73
N LEU A 365 -20.32 19.88 10.87
CA LEU A 365 -19.04 19.23 11.03
C LEU A 365 -18.89 18.09 10.05
N MET A 366 -19.83 17.13 10.01
CA MET A 366 -19.75 15.96 9.13
C MET A 366 -19.67 16.37 7.67
N ARG A 367 -20.51 17.30 7.24
CA ARG A 367 -20.45 17.88 5.88
C ARG A 367 -19.10 18.53 5.60
N THR A 368 -18.56 19.30 6.54
CA THR A 368 -17.25 19.94 6.38
C THR A 368 -16.14 18.90 6.33
N TRP A 369 -16.18 17.88 7.19
CA TRP A 369 -15.15 16.86 7.29
C TRP A 369 -15.10 16.00 6.04
N VAL A 370 -16.24 15.47 5.59
CA VAL A 370 -16.33 14.68 4.35
C VAL A 370 -15.83 15.50 3.14
N ASN A 371 -16.28 16.74 3.00
CA ASN A 371 -15.89 17.60 1.88
C ASN A 371 -14.39 17.98 1.89
N GLN A 372 -13.73 17.98 3.05
CA GLN A 372 -12.29 18.26 3.14
C GLN A 372 -11.44 17.00 2.99
N LEU A 373 -12.01 15.80 3.22
CA LEU A 373 -11.32 14.54 2.99
C LEU A 373 -11.40 14.08 1.52
N SER A 374 -12.47 14.41 0.80
CA SER A 374 -12.71 13.91 -0.56
C SER A 374 -11.67 14.31 -1.60
N ASP A 375 -10.80 15.27 -1.30
CA ASP A 375 -9.81 15.81 -2.24
C ASP A 375 -8.62 16.37 -1.45
N THR A 376 -7.40 15.99 -1.86
CA THR A 376 -6.15 16.35 -1.19
C THR A 376 -5.78 17.82 -1.33
N ASP A 377 -6.27 18.51 -2.36
CA ASP A 377 -5.96 19.91 -2.63
C ASP A 377 -6.79 20.90 -1.79
N ARG A 378 -7.71 20.38 -0.97
CA ARG A 378 -8.55 21.20 -0.10
C ARG A 378 -7.74 21.81 1.05
N LEU A 379 -7.96 23.09 1.31
CA LEU A 379 -7.20 23.90 2.27
C LEU A 379 -7.10 23.28 3.69
N LEU A 380 -8.14 22.60 4.16
CA LEU A 380 -8.17 21.97 5.49
C LEU A 380 -8.01 20.45 5.43
N HIS A 381 -7.60 19.88 4.29
CA HIS A 381 -7.40 18.43 4.13
C HIS A 381 -6.48 17.86 5.22
N SER A 382 -5.33 18.49 5.48
CA SER A 382 -4.41 18.06 6.55
C SER A 382 -5.08 18.02 7.94
N MET A 383 -6.00 18.94 8.22
CA MET A 383 -6.70 18.98 9.51
C MET A 383 -7.82 17.94 9.59
N ALA A 384 -8.52 17.71 8.48
CA ALA A 384 -9.49 16.65 8.30
C ALA A 384 -8.85 15.25 8.42
N GLN A 385 -7.66 15.06 7.83
CA GLN A 385 -6.88 13.82 7.93
C GLN A 385 -6.41 13.57 9.36
N LYS A 386 -6.01 14.62 10.10
CA LYS A 386 -5.71 14.49 11.53
C LYS A 386 -6.93 14.05 12.33
N THR A 387 -8.13 14.52 11.98
CA THR A 387 -9.37 14.08 12.64
C THR A 387 -9.56 12.56 12.52
N VAL A 388 -9.25 11.95 11.36
CA VAL A 388 -9.29 10.48 11.19
C VAL A 388 -8.44 9.78 12.25
N ALA A 389 -7.19 10.22 12.42
CA ALA A 389 -6.29 9.66 13.43
C ALA A 389 -6.82 9.83 14.87
N TYR A 390 -7.40 10.99 15.19
CA TYR A 390 -8.01 11.23 16.51
C TYR A 390 -9.26 10.37 16.75
N VAL A 391 -10.08 10.14 15.74
CA VAL A 391 -11.24 9.24 15.84
C VAL A 391 -10.78 7.80 16.08
N SER A 392 -9.81 7.31 15.31
CA SER A 392 -9.23 5.98 15.53
C SER A 392 -8.64 5.83 16.94
N GLU A 393 -7.93 6.85 17.44
CA GLU A 393 -7.37 6.81 18.80
C GLU A 393 -8.47 6.85 19.87
N ALA A 394 -9.53 7.65 19.68
CA ALA A 394 -10.67 7.68 20.60
C ALA A 394 -11.35 6.30 20.70
N VAL A 395 -11.51 5.60 19.58
CA VAL A 395 -12.08 4.24 19.56
C VAL A 395 -11.17 3.25 20.27
N LYS A 396 -9.84 3.30 20.06
CA LYS A 396 -8.89 2.42 20.76
C LYS A 396 -8.97 2.56 22.28
N ARG A 397 -9.20 3.77 22.79
CA ARG A 397 -9.39 4.00 24.23
C ARG A 397 -10.73 3.47 24.74
N SER A 398 -11.75 3.39 23.90
CA SER A 398 -13.10 3.00 24.28
C SER A 398 -13.78 2.19 23.16
N PRO A 399 -13.43 0.90 22.98
CA PRO A 399 -13.97 0.07 21.91
C PRO A 399 -15.50 -0.05 21.93
N THR A 400 -16.10 0.07 23.12
CA THR A 400 -17.57 0.05 23.31
C THR A 400 -18.30 1.17 22.58
N ALA A 401 -17.61 2.29 22.29
CA ALA A 401 -18.16 3.42 21.55
C ALA A 401 -18.07 3.23 20.03
N GLY A 402 -17.27 2.28 19.54
CA GLY A 402 -16.99 2.12 18.10
C GLY A 402 -18.24 1.88 17.27
N MET A 403 -19.20 1.08 17.77
CA MET A 403 -20.47 0.88 17.06
C MET A 403 -21.31 2.16 16.99
N ALA A 404 -21.41 2.92 18.09
CA ALA A 404 -22.13 4.19 18.10
C ALA A 404 -21.49 5.17 17.11
N LEU A 405 -20.17 5.21 17.03
CA LEU A 405 -19.43 6.03 16.06
C LEU A 405 -19.70 5.60 14.63
N VAL A 406 -19.61 4.30 14.32
CA VAL A 406 -19.94 3.75 13.00
C VAL A 406 -21.36 4.14 12.58
N THR A 407 -22.34 4.08 13.49
CA THR A 407 -23.71 4.54 13.19
C THR A 407 -23.82 6.04 12.96
N GLN A 408 -22.96 6.88 13.56
CA GLN A 408 -22.95 8.32 13.27
C GLN A 408 -22.27 8.62 11.92
N LEU A 409 -21.17 7.93 11.59
CA LEU A 409 -20.42 8.12 10.35
C LEU A 409 -21.19 7.67 9.10
N MET A 410 -22.07 6.67 9.26
CA MET A 410 -22.91 6.13 8.19
C MET A 410 -24.39 6.51 8.31
N GLY A 411 -24.77 7.18 9.40
CA GLY A 411 -26.15 7.55 9.70
C GLY A 411 -26.62 8.82 9.01
N GLU A 412 -27.61 9.49 9.60
CA GLU A 412 -28.32 10.63 9.04
C GLU A 412 -27.41 11.77 8.53
N HIS A 413 -26.31 12.03 9.22
CA HIS A 413 -25.36 13.10 8.88
C HIS A 413 -24.11 12.62 8.16
N GLY A 414 -24.00 11.30 7.97
CA GLY A 414 -22.86 10.61 7.41
C GLY A 414 -23.05 10.23 5.93
N ARG A 415 -22.28 9.25 5.48
CA ARG A 415 -22.48 8.59 4.18
C ARG A 415 -22.30 7.09 4.33
N LEU A 416 -23.18 6.31 3.72
CA LEU A 416 -23.06 4.84 3.67
C LEU A 416 -21.72 4.40 3.05
N ASN A 417 -21.20 5.16 2.08
CA ASN A 417 -19.90 4.92 1.43
C ASN A 417 -18.82 5.89 1.94
N PHE A 418 -18.80 6.19 3.24
CA PHE A 418 -17.89 7.18 3.84
C PHE A 418 -16.43 6.95 3.44
N ASP A 419 -15.91 5.73 3.63
CA ASP A 419 -14.51 5.40 3.36
C ASP A 419 -14.15 5.61 1.88
N ARG A 420 -15.04 5.22 0.94
CA ARG A 420 -14.86 5.45 -0.49
C ARG A 420 -14.86 6.93 -0.85
N VAL A 421 -15.85 7.69 -0.38
CA VAL A 421 -15.99 9.13 -0.69
C VAL A 421 -14.86 9.96 -0.08
N THR A 422 -14.31 9.52 1.05
CA THR A 422 -13.25 10.23 1.75
C THR A 422 -11.85 9.74 1.38
N HIS A 423 -11.73 8.67 0.59
CA HIS A 423 -10.48 7.96 0.33
C HIS A 423 -9.75 7.59 1.63
N THR A 424 -10.51 7.17 2.66
CA THR A 424 -9.97 6.74 3.96
C THR A 424 -10.41 5.33 4.31
N LYS A 425 -9.79 4.74 5.35
CA LYS A 425 -10.17 3.43 5.93
C LYS A 425 -10.69 3.62 7.36
N THR A 426 -11.46 4.67 7.58
CA THR A 426 -11.87 5.11 8.92
C THR A 426 -12.84 4.10 9.54
N ILE A 427 -13.86 3.70 8.79
CA ILE A 427 -14.84 2.72 9.25
C ILE A 427 -14.18 1.35 9.39
N GLU A 428 -13.40 0.91 8.40
CA GLU A 428 -12.66 -0.36 8.48
C GLU A 428 -11.75 -0.41 9.72
N SER A 429 -11.03 0.69 10.01
CA SER A 429 -10.18 0.79 11.20
C SER A 429 -11.00 0.71 12.49
N ILE A 430 -12.18 1.33 12.56
CA ILE A 430 -13.05 1.24 13.74
C ILE A 430 -13.54 -0.21 13.92
N LEU A 431 -14.02 -0.84 12.86
CA LEU A 431 -14.53 -2.22 12.88
C LEU A 431 -13.46 -3.23 13.31
N SER A 432 -12.20 -3.05 12.89
CA SER A 432 -11.08 -3.90 13.30
C SER A 432 -10.77 -3.86 14.80
N SER A 433 -11.18 -2.78 15.49
CA SER A 433 -10.94 -2.59 16.92
C SER A 433 -12.10 -3.04 17.82
N LEU A 434 -13.23 -3.44 17.21
CA LEU A 434 -14.39 -3.95 17.94
C LEU A 434 -14.15 -5.37 18.46
N ASP A 435 -14.77 -5.68 19.60
CA ASP A 435 -14.88 -7.04 20.10
C ASP A 435 -16.02 -7.79 19.39
N GLU A 436 -16.15 -9.09 19.68
CA GLU A 436 -17.18 -9.95 19.08
C GLU A 436 -18.61 -9.43 19.35
N ALA A 437 -18.86 -8.87 20.54
CA ALA A 437 -20.13 -8.25 20.87
C ALA A 437 -20.41 -6.99 20.04
N GLY A 438 -19.38 -6.18 19.77
CA GLY A 438 -19.45 -5.03 18.87
C GLY A 438 -19.78 -5.41 17.43
N ILE A 439 -19.11 -6.44 16.90
CA ILE A 439 -19.38 -6.97 15.55
C ILE A 439 -20.82 -7.50 15.47
N GLN A 440 -21.29 -8.23 16.48
CA GLN A 440 -22.65 -8.74 16.51
C GLN A 440 -23.71 -7.63 16.53
N LYS A 441 -23.46 -6.54 17.27
CA LYS A 441 -24.32 -5.34 17.23
C LYS A 441 -24.31 -4.68 15.85
N TYR A 442 -23.16 -4.65 15.18
CA TYR A 442 -23.04 -4.11 13.82
C TYR A 442 -23.82 -4.97 12.81
N LEU A 443 -23.67 -6.29 12.86
CA LEU A 443 -24.46 -7.21 12.04
C LEU A 443 -25.97 -7.07 12.30
N ALA A 444 -26.38 -6.89 13.56
CA ALA A 444 -27.78 -6.64 13.89
C ALA A 444 -28.30 -5.33 13.25
N TYR A 445 -27.50 -4.27 13.25
CA TYR A 445 -27.83 -3.02 12.56
C TYR A 445 -27.96 -3.23 11.04
N LEU A 446 -27.01 -3.90 10.40
CA LEU A 446 -27.08 -4.20 8.96
C LEU A 446 -28.33 -5.02 8.62
N ARG A 447 -28.70 -6.00 9.47
CA ARG A 447 -29.95 -6.76 9.32
C ARG A 447 -31.18 -5.86 9.42
N ILE A 448 -31.23 -4.92 10.36
CA ILE A 448 -32.33 -3.95 10.48
C ILE A 448 -32.46 -3.14 9.19
N VAL A 449 -31.34 -2.65 8.62
CA VAL A 449 -31.35 -1.91 7.33
C VAL A 449 -31.93 -2.78 6.20
N THR A 450 -31.60 -4.08 6.16
CA THR A 450 -32.15 -4.98 5.13
C THR A 450 -33.63 -5.29 5.30
N TYR A 451 -34.11 -5.43 6.54
CA TYR A 451 -35.48 -5.82 6.86
C TYR A 451 -36.47 -4.65 6.90
N SER A 452 -35.99 -3.47 7.27
CA SER A 452 -36.78 -2.24 7.44
C SER A 452 -36.10 -1.08 6.72
N PRO A 453 -36.06 -1.10 5.38
CA PRO A 453 -35.46 -0.03 4.60
C PRO A 453 -36.22 1.28 4.81
N THR A 454 -35.52 2.41 4.72
CA THR A 454 -36.15 3.74 4.78
C THR A 454 -36.77 4.06 3.41
N ASP A 455 -37.91 4.73 3.39
CA ASP A 455 -38.71 5.02 2.18
C ASP A 455 -39.10 3.76 1.40
N ALA A 456 -39.91 2.91 2.05
CA ALA A 456 -40.37 1.62 1.53
C ALA A 456 -41.13 1.68 0.18
N ASP A 457 -41.57 2.87 -0.24
CA ASP A 457 -42.26 3.09 -1.52
C ASP A 457 -41.28 3.19 -2.71
N ASP A 458 -40.01 3.52 -2.48
CA ASP A 458 -38.98 3.61 -3.52
C ASP A 458 -38.20 2.30 -3.66
N LYS A 459 -38.57 1.50 -4.66
CA LYS A 459 -37.92 0.21 -4.96
C LYS A 459 -36.43 0.33 -5.28
N LYS A 460 -35.99 1.40 -5.96
CA LYS A 460 -34.57 1.59 -6.32
C LYS A 460 -33.75 1.91 -5.07
N HIS A 461 -34.31 2.73 -4.18
CA HIS A 461 -33.69 3.03 -2.90
C HIS A 461 -33.59 1.78 -2.01
N VAL A 462 -34.67 1.01 -1.88
CA VAL A 462 -34.69 -0.26 -1.12
C VAL A 462 -33.63 -1.25 -1.63
N ALA A 463 -33.53 -1.42 -2.95
CA ALA A 463 -32.52 -2.29 -3.56
C ALA A 463 -31.09 -1.82 -3.24
N SER A 464 -30.83 -0.52 -3.36
CA SER A 464 -29.51 0.07 -3.07
C SER A 464 -29.11 -0.10 -1.60
N GLN A 465 -30.05 0.07 -0.66
CA GLN A 465 -29.80 -0.13 0.77
C GLN A 465 -29.49 -1.59 1.11
N ARG A 466 -30.22 -2.53 0.51
CA ARG A 466 -29.98 -3.96 0.69
C ARG A 466 -28.64 -4.38 0.12
N GLN A 467 -28.30 -3.90 -1.09
CA GLN A 467 -27.01 -4.12 -1.71
C GLN A 467 -25.89 -3.64 -0.80
N TRP A 468 -25.96 -2.39 -0.35
CA TRP A 468 -24.99 -1.83 0.57
C TRP A 468 -24.83 -2.67 1.86
N ALA A 469 -25.93 -3.05 2.51
CA ALA A 469 -25.85 -3.82 3.75
C ALA A 469 -25.25 -5.22 3.53
N CYS A 470 -25.57 -5.88 2.42
CA CYS A 470 -24.97 -7.16 2.04
C CYS A 470 -23.47 -7.01 1.73
N ASP A 471 -23.08 -5.93 1.07
CA ASP A 471 -21.68 -5.60 0.77
C ASP A 471 -20.88 -5.34 2.05
N GLN A 472 -21.47 -4.66 3.05
CA GLN A 472 -20.83 -4.49 4.36
C GLN A 472 -20.64 -5.82 5.10
N MET A 473 -21.63 -6.72 5.06
CA MET A 473 -21.49 -8.06 5.65
C MET A 473 -20.38 -8.87 4.97
N LEU A 474 -20.29 -8.82 3.64
CA LEU A 474 -19.19 -9.44 2.90
C LEU A 474 -17.84 -8.76 3.22
N GLY A 475 -17.81 -7.43 3.34
CA GLY A 475 -16.63 -6.66 3.72
C GLY A 475 -16.03 -7.08 5.05
N LEU A 476 -16.87 -7.41 6.04
CA LEU A 476 -16.42 -7.99 7.32
C LEU A 476 -15.73 -9.33 7.13
N VAL A 477 -16.26 -10.20 6.26
CA VAL A 477 -15.66 -11.51 5.95
C VAL A 477 -14.34 -11.36 5.18
N ARG A 478 -14.28 -10.43 4.23
CA ARG A 478 -13.07 -10.11 3.44
C ARG A 478 -11.95 -9.50 4.28
N SER A 479 -12.29 -8.67 5.27
CA SER A 479 -11.27 -7.97 6.04
C SER A 479 -10.37 -8.93 6.80
N ASN A 480 -9.07 -8.78 6.60
CA ASN A 480 -8.03 -9.49 7.34
C ASN A 480 -7.71 -8.83 8.69
N LEU A 481 -8.24 -7.62 8.93
CA LEU A 481 -8.07 -6.88 10.18
C LEU A 481 -9.12 -7.24 11.24
N VAL A 482 -10.27 -7.76 10.81
CA VAL A 482 -11.36 -8.17 11.71
C VAL A 482 -11.12 -9.60 12.18
N ASN A 483 -11.19 -9.83 13.50
CA ASN A 483 -11.05 -11.16 14.07
C ASN A 483 -12.25 -12.04 13.71
N LYS A 484 -12.00 -13.05 12.88
CA LYS A 484 -12.97 -14.04 12.41
C LYS A 484 -13.33 -15.03 13.53
N SER A 485 -14.57 -15.01 14.00
CA SER A 485 -15.12 -15.99 14.96
C SER A 485 -16.14 -16.90 14.28
N ALA A 486 -16.25 -18.13 14.76
CA ALA A 486 -17.21 -19.09 14.21
C ALA A 486 -18.67 -18.65 14.42
N GLU A 487 -18.96 -17.86 15.45
CA GLU A 487 -20.31 -17.43 15.79
C GLU A 487 -20.84 -16.40 14.79
N TRP A 488 -20.16 -15.26 14.64
CA TRP A 488 -20.64 -14.20 13.74
C TRP A 488 -20.52 -14.58 12.26
N ILE A 489 -19.52 -15.37 11.87
CA ILE A 489 -19.40 -15.90 10.50
C ILE A 489 -20.60 -16.79 10.18
N LYS A 490 -20.99 -17.67 11.11
CA LYS A 490 -22.16 -18.52 10.93
C LYS A 490 -23.44 -17.70 10.81
N ASP A 491 -23.57 -16.58 11.52
CA ASP A 491 -24.72 -15.68 11.38
C ASP A 491 -24.77 -15.02 10.00
N VAL A 492 -23.63 -14.59 9.45
CA VAL A 492 -23.55 -14.04 8.07
C VAL A 492 -23.91 -15.09 7.03
N LEU A 493 -23.35 -16.31 7.15
CA LEU A 493 -23.67 -17.42 6.25
C LEU A 493 -25.14 -17.85 6.37
N LEU A 494 -25.70 -17.86 7.59
CA LEU A 494 -27.10 -18.15 7.84
C LEU A 494 -28.01 -17.10 7.21
N PHE A 495 -27.67 -15.81 7.33
CA PHE A 495 -28.42 -14.72 6.72
C PHE A 495 -28.48 -14.88 5.19
N PHE A 496 -27.33 -15.02 4.53
CA PHE A 496 -27.29 -15.14 3.08
C PHE A 496 -27.92 -16.43 2.56
N ALA A 497 -27.69 -17.58 3.22
CA ALA A 497 -28.33 -18.84 2.83
C ALA A 497 -29.85 -18.82 3.08
N GLY A 498 -30.29 -18.20 4.19
CA GLY A 498 -31.71 -18.13 4.55
C GLY A 498 -32.54 -17.29 3.57
N HIS A 499 -31.98 -16.18 3.07
CA HIS A 499 -32.69 -15.30 2.12
C HIS A 499 -32.32 -15.55 0.65
N GLY A 500 -31.20 -16.20 0.37
CA GLY A 500 -30.78 -16.55 -1.00
C GLY A 500 -31.40 -17.86 -1.52
N CYS A 501 -31.53 -18.87 -0.64
CA CYS A 501 -32.04 -20.20 -1.00
C CYS A 501 -33.50 -20.43 -0.59
N PHE A 502 -34.07 -19.56 0.25
CA PHE A 502 -35.44 -19.70 0.75
C PHE A 502 -36.19 -18.37 0.78
N THR A 503 -37.51 -18.46 0.68
CA THR A 503 -38.46 -17.40 1.02
C THR A 503 -39.06 -17.70 2.39
N LEU A 504 -38.98 -16.73 3.31
CA LEU A 504 -39.54 -16.85 4.66
C LEU A 504 -41.04 -16.53 4.66
N LEU A 505 -41.86 -17.49 5.11
CA LEU A 505 -43.32 -17.33 5.22
C LEU A 505 -43.75 -16.73 6.56
N ARG A 506 -43.01 -17.04 7.63
CA ARG A 506 -43.25 -16.58 9.01
C ARG A 506 -41.94 -16.56 9.78
N SER A 507 -41.92 -15.93 10.96
CA SER A 507 -40.75 -15.93 11.83
C SER A 507 -40.38 -17.38 12.21
N PRO A 508 -39.14 -17.83 11.94
CA PRO A 508 -38.71 -19.18 12.29
C PRO A 508 -38.50 -19.32 13.80
N PRO A 509 -38.49 -20.55 14.36
CA PRO A 509 -38.13 -20.78 15.76
C PRO A 509 -36.63 -20.54 16.01
N ALA A 510 -36.25 -20.39 17.28
CA ALA A 510 -34.85 -20.36 17.68
C ALA A 510 -34.13 -21.68 17.29
N PRO A 511 -32.87 -21.63 16.84
CA PRO A 511 -31.96 -20.47 16.86
C PRO A 511 -32.05 -19.54 15.65
N TRP A 512 -32.82 -19.87 14.60
CA TRP A 512 -32.86 -19.08 13.37
C TRP A 512 -33.40 -17.66 13.56
N SER A 513 -34.36 -17.48 14.47
CA SER A 513 -34.95 -16.18 14.79
C SER A 513 -33.95 -15.12 15.26
N ASN A 514 -32.74 -15.51 15.67
CA ASN A 514 -31.70 -14.56 16.11
C ASN A 514 -31.11 -13.77 14.92
N VAL A 515 -31.21 -14.34 13.71
CA VAL A 515 -30.62 -13.78 12.49
C VAL A 515 -31.71 -13.53 11.43
N LEU A 516 -32.62 -14.48 11.24
CA LEU A 516 -33.62 -14.46 10.19
C LEU A 516 -34.94 -13.87 10.69
N GLN A 517 -35.42 -12.86 9.98
CA GLN A 517 -36.71 -12.22 10.21
C GLN A 517 -37.44 -12.05 8.87
N VAL A 518 -38.77 -12.02 8.91
CA VAL A 518 -39.59 -11.67 7.75
C VAL A 518 -39.40 -10.17 7.46
N PRO A 519 -38.89 -9.78 6.27
CA PRO A 519 -38.68 -8.38 5.94
C PRO A 519 -40.01 -7.65 5.76
N THR A 520 -40.05 -6.35 6.08
CA THR A 520 -41.25 -5.50 5.92
C THR A 520 -41.68 -5.38 4.46
N VAL A 521 -40.70 -5.24 3.57
CA VAL A 521 -40.86 -5.35 2.11
C VAL A 521 -40.29 -6.71 1.69
N PRO A 522 -41.00 -7.58 0.98
CA PRO A 522 -40.45 -8.86 0.52
C PRO A 522 -39.15 -8.70 -0.30
N PHE A 523 -38.28 -9.70 -0.24
CA PHE A 523 -37.09 -9.74 -1.09
C PHE A 523 -37.52 -10.17 -2.50
N ASP A 524 -37.17 -9.36 -3.49
CA ASP A 524 -37.35 -9.67 -4.91
C ASP A 524 -36.26 -10.63 -5.40
N GLU A 525 -36.38 -11.11 -6.64
CA GLU A 525 -35.43 -12.12 -7.15
C GLU A 525 -34.01 -11.57 -7.26
N LYS A 526 -33.84 -10.30 -7.62
CA LYS A 526 -32.53 -9.63 -7.65
C LYS A 526 -31.85 -9.59 -6.27
N THR A 527 -32.61 -9.31 -5.20
CA THR A 527 -32.07 -9.34 -3.83
C THR A 527 -31.69 -10.76 -3.41
N LYS A 528 -32.46 -11.77 -3.80
CA LYS A 528 -32.15 -13.18 -3.50
C LYS A 528 -30.89 -13.64 -4.23
N GLU A 529 -30.76 -13.28 -5.51
CA GLU A 529 -29.56 -13.51 -6.32
C GLU A 529 -28.34 -12.84 -5.69
N LEU A 530 -28.45 -11.57 -5.29
CA LEU A 530 -27.43 -10.87 -4.53
C LEU A 530 -27.02 -11.66 -3.27
N CYS A 531 -27.97 -12.15 -2.47
CA CYS A 531 -27.67 -12.96 -1.29
C CYS A 531 -26.88 -14.23 -1.66
N ARG A 532 -27.23 -14.92 -2.77
CA ARG A 532 -26.50 -16.11 -3.23
C ARG A 532 -25.09 -15.76 -3.70
N LEU A 533 -24.92 -14.71 -4.49
CA LEU A 533 -23.60 -14.21 -4.92
C LEU A 533 -22.71 -13.83 -3.73
N ARG A 534 -23.26 -13.15 -2.71
CA ARG A 534 -22.53 -12.79 -1.50
C ARG A 534 -22.24 -13.99 -0.60
N LEU A 535 -23.10 -15.01 -0.58
CA LEU A 535 -22.81 -16.29 0.06
C LEU A 535 -21.60 -16.98 -0.59
N GLN A 536 -21.60 -17.09 -1.91
CA GLN A 536 -20.52 -17.68 -2.70
C GLN A 536 -19.20 -16.90 -2.49
N ALA A 537 -19.25 -15.58 -2.49
CA ALA A 537 -18.10 -14.73 -2.19
C ALA A 537 -17.58 -14.97 -0.76
N CYS A 538 -18.46 -14.98 0.26
CA CYS A 538 -18.06 -15.31 1.64
C CYS A 538 -17.34 -16.66 1.71
N LEU A 539 -17.87 -17.70 1.06
CA LEU A 539 -17.27 -19.03 1.07
C LEU A 539 -15.92 -19.08 0.33
N THR A 540 -15.74 -18.24 -0.69
CA THR A 540 -14.48 -18.08 -1.40
C THR A 540 -13.39 -17.44 -0.55
N GLU A 541 -13.75 -16.51 0.34
CA GLU A 541 -12.83 -15.86 1.29
C GLU A 541 -12.52 -16.76 2.50
N LEU A 542 -13.49 -17.58 2.91
CA LEU A 542 -13.38 -18.50 4.05
C LEU A 542 -12.64 -19.81 3.69
N ARG A 543 -11.79 -19.81 2.66
CA ARG A 543 -10.98 -20.99 2.28
C ARG A 543 -10.06 -21.40 3.43
N GLY A 544 -10.11 -22.66 3.81
CA GLY A 544 -9.33 -23.20 4.94
C GLY A 544 -9.85 -22.77 6.33
N PHE A 545 -10.88 -21.93 6.42
CA PHE A 545 -11.52 -21.60 7.69
C PHE A 545 -12.45 -22.75 8.10
N SER A 546 -12.23 -23.29 9.31
CA SER A 546 -13.03 -24.38 9.85
C SER A 546 -13.87 -23.92 11.04
N MET A 547 -15.16 -24.28 11.03
CA MET A 547 -16.08 -24.12 12.14
C MET A 547 -16.44 -25.51 12.66
N ASP A 548 -16.25 -25.75 13.96
CA ASP A 548 -16.50 -27.04 14.61
C ASP A 548 -15.80 -28.24 13.93
N GLY A 549 -14.60 -28.03 13.38
CA GLY A 549 -13.83 -29.05 12.67
C GLY A 549 -14.37 -29.42 11.28
N ARG A 550 -15.30 -28.61 10.73
CA ARG A 550 -15.82 -28.74 9.36
C ARG A 550 -15.49 -27.49 8.55
N GLU A 551 -15.34 -27.64 7.24
CA GLU A 551 -15.13 -26.50 6.34
C GLU A 551 -16.42 -25.71 6.10
N SER A 552 -16.25 -24.41 5.78
CA SER A 552 -17.35 -23.47 5.62
C SER A 552 -18.44 -23.89 4.62
N PRO A 553 -18.16 -24.49 3.44
CA PRO A 553 -19.23 -24.89 2.52
C PRO A 553 -20.12 -25.98 3.12
N LEU A 554 -19.51 -26.95 3.83
CA LEU A 554 -20.24 -28.05 4.46
C LEU A 554 -21.10 -27.57 5.63
N VAL A 555 -20.63 -26.58 6.39
CA VAL A 555 -21.42 -25.94 7.45
C VAL A 555 -22.64 -25.24 6.86
N THR A 556 -22.47 -24.46 5.79
CA THR A 556 -23.57 -23.81 5.06
C THR A 556 -24.59 -24.82 4.52
N LEU A 557 -24.13 -25.92 3.90
CA LEU A 557 -25.02 -26.96 3.42
C LEU A 557 -25.82 -27.62 4.55
N ASN A 558 -25.23 -27.79 5.73
CA ASN A 558 -25.96 -28.32 6.89
C ASN A 558 -27.03 -27.35 7.40
N LEU A 559 -26.79 -26.04 7.34
CA LEU A 559 -27.80 -25.02 7.64
C LEU A 559 -28.97 -25.10 6.66
N ILE A 560 -28.67 -25.14 5.36
CA ILE A 560 -29.66 -25.27 4.28
C ILE A 560 -30.49 -26.56 4.44
N LYS A 561 -29.84 -27.71 4.70
CA LYS A 561 -30.52 -28.99 4.97
C LYS A 561 -31.41 -28.96 6.20
N ALA A 562 -31.05 -28.19 7.22
CA ALA A 562 -31.87 -28.04 8.42
C ALA A 562 -33.12 -27.20 8.11
N MET A 563 -32.96 -26.10 7.37
CA MET A 563 -34.06 -25.23 6.95
C MET A 563 -35.02 -25.92 5.98
N SER A 564 -34.52 -26.75 5.04
CA SER A 564 -35.37 -27.46 4.07
C SER A 564 -36.31 -28.50 4.69
N LYS A 565 -36.00 -28.98 5.90
CA LYS A 565 -36.90 -29.86 6.68
C LYS A 565 -38.07 -29.10 7.29
N GLU A 566 -37.93 -27.81 7.53
CA GLU A 566 -38.93 -26.97 8.20
C GLU A 566 -39.82 -26.23 7.20
N LYS A 567 -40.73 -26.99 6.57
CA LYS A 567 -41.63 -26.50 5.51
C LYS A 567 -42.67 -25.47 5.99
N THR A 568 -42.81 -25.26 7.30
CA THR A 568 -43.78 -24.30 7.85
C THR A 568 -43.30 -22.85 7.77
N CYS A 569 -41.98 -22.65 7.79
CA CYS A 569 -41.33 -21.34 7.82
C CYS A 569 -40.59 -21.01 6.54
N PHE A 570 -40.03 -22.03 5.86
CA PHE A 570 -39.19 -21.85 4.68
C PHE A 570 -39.80 -22.50 3.44
N THR A 571 -39.79 -21.76 2.33
CA THR A 571 -40.10 -22.28 0.99
C THR A 571 -38.85 -22.15 0.12
N THR A 572 -38.41 -23.23 -0.51
CA THR A 572 -37.21 -23.20 -1.37
C THR A 572 -37.40 -22.27 -2.57
N THR A 573 -36.36 -21.56 -2.96
CA THR A 573 -36.34 -20.72 -4.18
C THR A 573 -35.89 -21.49 -5.42
N ALA A 574 -35.27 -22.66 -5.23
CA ALA A 574 -34.79 -23.49 -6.34
C ALA A 574 -35.95 -23.99 -7.22
N ALA A 575 -35.76 -23.94 -8.54
CA ALA A 575 -36.67 -24.52 -9.52
C ALA A 575 -36.82 -26.05 -9.33
N PRO A 576 -37.89 -26.69 -9.86
CA PRO A 576 -38.06 -28.14 -9.75
C PRO A 576 -36.85 -28.94 -10.26
N VAL A 577 -36.28 -28.56 -11.41
CA VAL A 577 -35.08 -29.19 -11.99
C VAL A 577 -33.88 -29.06 -11.05
N ALA A 578 -33.64 -27.86 -10.50
CA ALA A 578 -32.62 -27.62 -9.50
C ALA A 578 -32.80 -28.50 -8.25
N GLN A 579 -34.04 -28.70 -7.78
CA GLN A 579 -34.33 -29.56 -6.63
C GLN A 579 -33.96 -31.02 -6.90
N GLU A 580 -34.30 -31.56 -8.09
CA GLU A 580 -33.94 -32.93 -8.48
C GLU A 580 -32.41 -33.11 -8.54
N ARG A 581 -31.69 -32.15 -9.14
CA ARG A 581 -30.23 -32.13 -9.19
C ARG A 581 -29.59 -32.06 -7.80
N ILE A 582 -30.12 -31.20 -6.92
CA ILE A 582 -29.67 -31.11 -5.52
C ILE A 582 -29.88 -32.45 -4.81
N GLU A 583 -31.05 -33.10 -4.96
CA GLU A 583 -31.31 -34.41 -4.36
C GLU A 583 -30.34 -35.49 -4.86
N HIS A 584 -30.02 -35.48 -6.15
CA HIS A 584 -29.02 -36.36 -6.74
C HIS A 584 -27.64 -36.13 -6.13
N ALA A 585 -27.15 -34.89 -6.05
CA ALA A 585 -25.88 -34.53 -5.45
C ALA A 585 -25.79 -34.90 -3.95
N LEU A 586 -26.91 -34.72 -3.22
CA LEU A 586 -27.02 -35.16 -1.83
C LEU A 586 -26.90 -36.68 -1.67
N SER A 587 -27.35 -37.44 -2.67
CA SER A 587 -27.15 -38.89 -2.71
C SER A 587 -25.66 -39.24 -2.91
N VAL A 588 -24.95 -38.50 -3.78
CA VAL A 588 -23.50 -38.67 -4.00
C VAL A 588 -22.72 -38.42 -2.71
N LEU A 589 -23.03 -37.35 -1.97
CA LEU A 589 -22.41 -37.09 -0.67
C LEU A 589 -22.61 -38.23 0.34
N LYS A 590 -23.83 -38.81 0.42
CA LYS A 590 -24.10 -39.97 1.30
C LYS A 590 -23.28 -41.20 0.90
N GLN A 591 -23.11 -41.42 -0.40
CA GLN A 591 -22.28 -42.53 -0.90
C GLN A 591 -20.81 -42.31 -0.54
N LEU A 592 -20.30 -41.09 -0.70
CA LEU A 592 -18.95 -40.71 -0.31
C LEU A 592 -18.71 -40.87 1.20
N ASP A 593 -19.64 -40.46 2.07
CA ASP A 593 -19.53 -40.67 3.53
C ASP A 593 -19.44 -42.18 3.89
N LYS A 594 -20.25 -43.01 3.22
CA LYS A 594 -20.24 -44.47 3.41
C LYS A 594 -18.96 -45.12 2.88
N ALA A 595 -18.39 -44.58 1.81
CA ALA A 595 -17.13 -45.06 1.24
C ALA A 595 -15.94 -44.63 2.11
N GLN A 596 -15.89 -43.36 2.53
CA GLN A 596 -14.84 -42.79 3.38
C GLN A 596 -14.73 -43.50 4.74
N SER A 597 -15.88 -43.85 5.36
CA SER A 597 -15.89 -44.59 6.64
C SER A 597 -15.35 -46.02 6.55
N LYS A 598 -15.33 -46.62 5.37
CA LYS A 598 -14.77 -47.96 5.11
C LYS A 598 -13.33 -47.90 4.62
N GLU A 599 -12.87 -46.73 4.20
CA GLU A 599 -11.55 -46.55 3.60
C GLU A 599 -10.46 -46.56 4.67
N LYS A 600 -9.33 -47.21 4.37
CA LYS A 600 -8.18 -47.29 5.28
C LYS A 600 -7.03 -46.40 4.85
N ASP A 601 -6.97 -46.04 3.56
CA ASP A 601 -5.96 -45.16 3.01
C ASP A 601 -6.25 -43.69 3.38
N GLU A 602 -5.33 -43.07 4.13
CA GLU A 602 -5.47 -41.68 4.60
C GLU A 602 -5.37 -40.65 3.46
N LEU A 603 -4.55 -40.91 2.44
CA LEU A 603 -4.44 -40.03 1.27
C LEU A 603 -5.77 -40.01 0.52
N LEU A 604 -6.40 -41.17 0.40
CA LEU A 604 -7.66 -41.32 -0.30
C LEU A 604 -8.86 -40.80 0.48
N LYS A 605 -8.82 -40.87 1.83
CA LYS A 605 -9.77 -40.13 2.68
C LYS A 605 -9.66 -38.63 2.48
N THR A 606 -8.45 -38.12 2.28
CA THR A 606 -8.19 -36.70 1.99
C THR A 606 -8.78 -36.32 0.64
N TYR A 607 -8.54 -37.12 -0.40
CA TYR A 607 -9.15 -36.94 -1.73
C TYR A 607 -10.68 -36.94 -1.68
N MET A 608 -11.27 -37.89 -0.95
CA MET A 608 -12.72 -37.93 -0.73
C MET A 608 -13.24 -36.68 -0.01
N GLN A 609 -12.49 -36.15 0.97
CA GLN A 609 -12.90 -34.95 1.70
C GLN A 609 -12.88 -33.71 0.80
N VAL A 610 -11.82 -33.53 0.02
CA VAL A 610 -11.70 -32.41 -0.93
C VAL A 610 -12.78 -32.52 -2.01
N PHE A 611 -13.04 -33.72 -2.54
CA PHE A 611 -14.11 -33.94 -3.51
C PHE A 611 -15.50 -33.68 -2.92
N LYS A 612 -15.75 -34.03 -1.65
CA LYS A 612 -17.00 -33.70 -0.95
C LYS A 612 -17.22 -32.18 -0.85
N ASN A 613 -16.15 -31.40 -0.70
CA ASN A 613 -16.25 -29.94 -0.69
C ASN A 613 -16.65 -29.41 -2.08
N LEU A 614 -16.10 -29.98 -3.16
CA LEU A 614 -16.51 -29.65 -4.54
C LEU A 614 -17.99 -29.96 -4.79
N VAL A 615 -18.45 -31.16 -4.43
CA VAL A 615 -19.88 -31.54 -4.55
C VAL A 615 -20.75 -30.60 -3.73
N THR A 616 -20.29 -30.21 -2.53
CA THR A 616 -21.00 -29.25 -1.70
C THR A 616 -21.08 -27.87 -2.36
N ALA A 617 -19.99 -27.40 -2.97
CA ALA A 617 -19.97 -26.14 -3.69
C ALA A 617 -20.92 -26.14 -4.88
N VAL A 618 -20.93 -27.22 -5.68
CA VAL A 618 -21.87 -27.37 -6.81
C VAL A 618 -23.31 -27.36 -6.32
N ILE A 619 -23.65 -28.07 -5.22
CA ILE A 619 -25.00 -27.99 -4.63
C ILE A 619 -25.43 -26.55 -4.33
N LEU A 620 -24.52 -25.71 -3.83
CA LEU A 620 -24.83 -24.32 -3.49
C LEU A 620 -25.08 -23.47 -4.74
N VAL A 621 -24.37 -23.73 -5.83
CA VAL A 621 -24.56 -23.05 -7.12
C VAL A 621 -25.83 -23.56 -7.82
N THR A 622 -26.16 -24.85 -7.72
CA THR A 622 -27.37 -25.46 -8.33
C THR A 622 -28.68 -24.80 -7.87
N TYR A 623 -28.69 -24.04 -6.77
CA TYR A 623 -29.86 -23.22 -6.39
C TYR A 623 -30.20 -22.12 -7.41
N GLU A 624 -29.27 -21.78 -8.29
CA GLU A 624 -29.40 -20.80 -9.38
C GLU A 624 -29.83 -21.46 -10.70
N ASP A 625 -29.85 -22.80 -10.78
CA ASP A 625 -30.17 -23.51 -12.00
C ASP A 625 -31.62 -23.24 -12.47
N THR A 626 -31.72 -22.91 -13.74
CA THR A 626 -32.95 -22.86 -14.53
C THR A 626 -33.08 -24.12 -15.40
N ASP A 627 -34.20 -24.27 -16.11
CA ASP A 627 -34.43 -25.41 -17.01
C ASP A 627 -33.36 -25.51 -18.12
N ASP A 628 -32.76 -24.39 -18.53
CA ASP A 628 -31.72 -24.32 -19.56
C ASP A 628 -30.28 -24.47 -19.00
N SER A 629 -30.12 -24.56 -17.68
CA SER A 629 -28.79 -24.63 -17.05
C SER A 629 -28.16 -26.03 -17.22
N PRO A 630 -26.83 -26.12 -17.46
CA PRO A 630 -26.14 -27.40 -17.61
C PRO A 630 -26.20 -28.24 -16.32
N ASP A 631 -26.28 -29.57 -16.45
CA ASP A 631 -26.28 -30.47 -15.30
C ASP A 631 -24.85 -30.69 -14.78
N LEU A 632 -24.47 -29.92 -13.76
CA LEU A 632 -23.15 -30.01 -13.13
C LEU A 632 -22.99 -31.22 -12.19
N VAL A 633 -24.10 -31.88 -11.85
CA VAL A 633 -24.11 -32.95 -10.84
C VAL A 633 -23.82 -34.30 -11.47
N GLU A 634 -24.28 -34.54 -12.70
CA GLU A 634 -24.09 -35.82 -13.40
C GLU A 634 -22.60 -36.18 -13.53
N GLY A 635 -21.78 -35.27 -14.08
CA GLY A 635 -20.34 -35.49 -14.21
C GLY A 635 -19.65 -35.75 -12.86
N LEU A 636 -20.04 -35.02 -11.80
CA LEU A 636 -19.52 -35.26 -10.44
C LEU A 636 -19.91 -36.64 -9.89
N ALA A 637 -21.13 -37.11 -10.17
CA ALA A 637 -21.57 -38.44 -9.76
C ALA A 637 -20.74 -39.54 -10.44
N ASP A 638 -20.44 -39.36 -11.72
CA ASP A 638 -19.62 -40.28 -12.51
C ASP A 638 -18.15 -40.28 -12.08
N ALA A 639 -17.55 -39.09 -11.91
CA ALA A 639 -16.20 -38.95 -11.36
C ALA A 639 -16.11 -39.59 -9.97
N SER A 640 -17.08 -39.35 -9.09
CA SER A 640 -17.14 -39.95 -7.75
C SER A 640 -17.17 -41.49 -7.80
N ARG A 641 -18.02 -42.05 -8.68
CA ARG A 641 -18.14 -43.50 -8.86
C ARG A 641 -16.83 -44.10 -9.35
N LEU A 642 -16.20 -43.54 -10.38
CA LEU A 642 -14.96 -44.05 -10.95
C LEU A 642 -13.75 -43.89 -10.00
N LEU A 643 -13.63 -42.74 -9.33
CA LEU A 643 -12.52 -42.44 -8.43
C LEU A 643 -12.59 -43.19 -7.10
N PHE A 644 -13.79 -43.45 -6.57
CA PHE A 644 -13.93 -43.87 -5.17
C PHE A 644 -14.67 -45.20 -4.96
N VAL A 645 -15.57 -45.58 -5.87
CA VAL A 645 -16.44 -46.76 -5.69
C VAL A 645 -16.00 -47.92 -6.58
N GLU A 646 -15.75 -47.65 -7.86
CA GLU A 646 -15.51 -48.65 -8.90
C GLU A 646 -14.05 -48.77 -9.34
N ARG A 647 -13.10 -48.34 -8.51
CA ARG A 647 -11.64 -48.27 -8.79
C ARG A 647 -11.00 -49.53 -9.41
N LYS A 648 -11.61 -50.70 -9.25
CA LYS A 648 -11.09 -52.01 -9.71
C LYS A 648 -11.73 -52.50 -11.01
N LYS A 649 -12.77 -51.83 -11.50
CA LYS A 649 -13.35 -52.16 -12.81
C LYS A 649 -12.55 -51.45 -13.90
N LYS A 650 -12.20 -52.16 -14.96
CA LYS A 650 -11.67 -51.52 -16.18
C LYS A 650 -12.83 -50.76 -16.83
N SER A 651 -12.81 -49.44 -16.68
CA SER A 651 -13.65 -48.50 -17.41
C SER A 651 -12.93 -48.09 -18.70
N GLU A 652 -13.67 -47.66 -19.72
CA GLU A 652 -13.10 -47.10 -20.95
C GLU A 652 -12.42 -45.74 -20.69
N ILE A 653 -13.01 -44.92 -19.81
CA ILE A 653 -12.46 -43.64 -19.35
C ILE A 653 -11.91 -43.80 -17.92
N GLY A 654 -10.70 -43.29 -17.69
CA GLY A 654 -10.06 -43.29 -16.38
C GLY A 654 -10.75 -42.34 -15.40
N GLY A 655 -10.76 -42.67 -14.10
CA GLY A 655 -11.39 -41.79 -13.10
C GLY A 655 -10.75 -40.39 -13.00
N MET A 656 -9.47 -40.25 -13.36
CA MET A 656 -8.78 -38.96 -13.39
C MET A 656 -9.13 -38.13 -14.63
N GLU A 657 -9.35 -38.76 -15.78
CA GLU A 657 -9.80 -38.07 -17.01
C GLU A 657 -11.19 -37.49 -16.79
N MET A 658 -12.12 -38.31 -16.27
CA MET A 658 -13.47 -37.87 -15.90
C MET A 658 -13.45 -36.76 -14.83
N LEU A 659 -12.46 -36.75 -13.92
CA LEU A 659 -12.29 -35.63 -13.01
C LEU A 659 -11.88 -34.35 -13.75
N MET A 660 -10.93 -34.43 -14.68
CA MET A 660 -10.51 -33.26 -15.46
C MET A 660 -11.66 -32.71 -16.30
N ASP A 661 -12.44 -33.57 -16.97
CA ASP A 661 -13.69 -33.18 -17.66
C ASP A 661 -14.59 -32.34 -16.78
N VAL A 662 -14.87 -32.83 -15.57
CA VAL A 662 -15.72 -32.12 -14.61
C VAL A 662 -15.09 -30.81 -14.17
N LEU A 663 -13.79 -30.77 -13.91
CA LEU A 663 -13.11 -29.54 -13.52
C LEU A 663 -13.12 -28.50 -14.65
N ILE A 664 -12.92 -28.93 -15.90
CA ILE A 664 -12.99 -28.08 -17.11
C ILE A 664 -14.40 -27.52 -17.26
N GLY A 665 -15.44 -28.36 -17.24
CA GLY A 665 -16.83 -27.91 -17.35
C GLY A 665 -17.24 -26.95 -16.22
N LEU A 666 -16.69 -27.12 -15.01
CA LEU A 666 -16.91 -26.15 -13.92
C LEU A 666 -16.15 -24.82 -14.12
N LEU A 667 -15.04 -24.81 -14.87
CA LEU A 667 -14.29 -23.60 -15.20
C LEU A 667 -14.91 -22.82 -16.37
N GLU A 668 -15.64 -23.47 -17.27
CA GLU A 668 -16.43 -22.79 -18.31
C GLU A 668 -17.46 -21.84 -17.69
N ILE A 669 -18.02 -22.22 -16.54
CA ILE A 669 -18.95 -21.39 -15.79
C ILE A 669 -18.25 -20.15 -15.23
N SER A 670 -18.87 -18.98 -15.39
CA SER A 670 -18.40 -17.70 -14.87
C SER A 670 -18.61 -17.56 -13.34
N SER A 671 -18.07 -18.49 -12.55
CA SER A 671 -18.14 -18.46 -11.07
C SER A 671 -16.76 -18.44 -10.42
N ALA A 672 -16.45 -17.34 -9.71
CA ALA A 672 -15.24 -17.23 -8.92
C ALA A 672 -15.17 -18.27 -7.79
N PHE A 673 -16.34 -18.65 -7.24
CA PHE A 673 -16.45 -19.68 -6.21
C PHE A 673 -16.21 -21.09 -6.77
N LEU A 674 -16.70 -21.42 -7.96
CA LEU A 674 -16.36 -22.71 -8.57
C LEU A 674 -14.89 -22.79 -8.96
N ARG A 675 -14.33 -21.74 -9.57
CA ARG A 675 -12.88 -21.64 -9.85
C ARG A 675 -12.03 -21.86 -8.60
N ALA A 676 -12.45 -21.26 -7.48
CA ALA A 676 -11.81 -21.45 -6.18
C ALA A 676 -11.73 -22.92 -5.74
N MET A 677 -12.86 -23.63 -5.90
CA MET A 677 -13.01 -25.02 -5.49
C MET A 677 -12.30 -25.98 -6.45
N VAL A 678 -12.38 -25.71 -7.76
CA VAL A 678 -11.62 -26.43 -8.78
C VAL A 678 -10.12 -26.37 -8.49
N ASN A 679 -9.59 -25.18 -8.21
CA ASN A 679 -8.18 -25.01 -7.85
C ASN A 679 -7.78 -25.81 -6.60
N GLN A 680 -8.64 -25.85 -5.58
CA GLN A 680 -8.40 -26.64 -4.36
C GLN A 680 -8.38 -28.15 -4.65
N VAL A 681 -9.29 -28.62 -5.50
CA VAL A 681 -9.37 -30.02 -5.90
C VAL A 681 -8.18 -30.41 -6.76
N PHE A 682 -7.85 -29.61 -7.77
CA PHE A 682 -6.72 -29.87 -8.64
C PHE A 682 -5.39 -29.92 -7.86
N ALA A 683 -5.16 -28.98 -6.93
CA ALA A 683 -3.98 -29.01 -6.05
C ALA A 683 -3.87 -30.32 -5.27
N ALA A 684 -4.98 -30.79 -4.69
CA ALA A 684 -4.99 -32.02 -3.91
C ALA A 684 -4.70 -33.26 -4.79
N PHE A 685 -5.20 -33.26 -6.02
CA PHE A 685 -5.07 -34.37 -6.96
C PHE A 685 -3.85 -34.26 -7.89
N SER A 686 -3.04 -33.20 -7.79
CA SER A 686 -1.94 -32.91 -8.73
C SER A 686 -0.94 -34.06 -8.84
N GLY A 687 -0.66 -34.76 -7.73
CA GLY A 687 0.23 -35.93 -7.70
C GLY A 687 -0.33 -37.20 -8.36
N SER A 688 -1.61 -37.22 -8.73
CA SER A 688 -2.30 -38.37 -9.36
C SER A 688 -2.71 -38.10 -10.82
N VAL A 689 -2.39 -36.93 -11.37
CA VAL A 689 -2.60 -36.57 -12.78
C VAL A 689 -1.79 -37.52 -13.67
N THR A 690 -2.47 -38.13 -14.65
CA THR A 690 -1.88 -39.01 -15.66
C THR A 690 -1.50 -38.22 -16.92
N LYS A 691 -0.78 -38.88 -17.84
CA LYS A 691 -0.44 -38.32 -19.14
C LYS A 691 -1.71 -37.90 -19.91
N GLU A 692 -2.70 -38.78 -19.97
CA GLU A 692 -3.95 -38.58 -20.69
C GLU A 692 -4.76 -37.42 -20.12
N SER A 693 -4.83 -37.31 -18.78
CA SER A 693 -5.51 -36.20 -18.13
C SER A 693 -4.80 -34.85 -18.30
N LEU A 694 -3.48 -34.85 -18.52
CA LEU A 694 -2.72 -33.64 -18.80
C LEU A 694 -2.86 -33.21 -20.26
N ASP A 695 -2.81 -34.17 -21.18
CA ASP A 695 -3.07 -33.94 -22.60
C ASP A 695 -4.49 -33.36 -22.78
N HIS A 696 -5.49 -33.86 -22.03
CA HIS A 696 -6.84 -33.27 -22.00
C HIS A 696 -6.85 -31.77 -21.63
N LEU A 697 -6.10 -31.34 -20.60
CA LEU A 697 -6.01 -29.92 -20.25
C LEU A 697 -5.33 -29.08 -21.34
N ILE A 698 -4.36 -29.67 -22.05
CA ILE A 698 -3.66 -29.00 -23.16
C ILE A 698 -4.60 -28.82 -24.35
N ASP A 699 -5.42 -29.81 -24.65
CA ASP A 699 -6.36 -29.78 -25.79
C ASP A 699 -7.39 -28.65 -25.65
N GLN A 700 -7.74 -28.26 -24.42
CA GLN A 700 -8.64 -27.13 -24.13
C GLN A 700 -8.03 -25.74 -24.40
N LEU A 701 -6.78 -25.65 -24.87
CA LEU A 701 -6.11 -24.38 -25.17
C LEU A 701 -6.15 -24.01 -26.67
N GLY A 702 -6.92 -24.74 -27.48
CA GLY A 702 -7.13 -24.40 -28.91
C GLY A 702 -5.92 -24.65 -29.81
N LEU A 703 -4.98 -25.50 -29.40
CA LEU A 703 -3.75 -25.77 -30.16
C LEU A 703 -3.90 -26.79 -31.31
N ASN A 704 -5.04 -27.50 -31.35
CA ASN A 704 -5.30 -28.59 -32.29
C ASN A 704 -6.35 -28.23 -33.36
N GLU A 705 -6.78 -26.97 -33.43
CA GLU A 705 -7.57 -26.49 -34.56
C GLU A 705 -6.58 -26.27 -35.72
N ASP A 706 -6.59 -27.18 -36.69
CA ASP A 706 -5.76 -27.07 -37.89
C ASP A 706 -6.05 -25.71 -38.56
N ASP A 707 -4.98 -24.95 -38.83
CA ASP A 707 -4.98 -23.77 -39.70
C ASP A 707 -5.51 -24.16 -41.09
N ASP A 708 -6.83 -24.18 -41.26
CA ASP A 708 -7.48 -24.30 -42.56
C ASP A 708 -7.53 -22.91 -43.20
N ASP A 709 -6.70 -22.78 -44.24
CA ASP A 709 -6.63 -21.72 -45.24
C ASP A 709 -6.27 -20.29 -44.80
N GLY A 710 -5.07 -19.89 -45.20
CA GLY A 710 -4.47 -18.63 -44.82
C GLY A 710 -4.95 -17.41 -45.59
N ASP A 711 -4.75 -16.27 -44.96
CA ASP A 711 -4.19 -15.12 -45.65
C ASP A 711 -3.11 -14.49 -44.78
N GLY A 712 -1.90 -14.43 -45.32
CA GLY A 712 -0.77 -13.80 -44.68
C GLY A 712 -0.75 -12.35 -45.09
N ASP A 713 -1.45 -11.50 -44.33
CA ASP A 713 -1.34 -10.06 -44.49
C ASP A 713 -0.87 -9.36 -43.20
N ASN A 714 -0.17 -8.25 -43.42
CA ASN A 714 0.93 -7.74 -42.61
C ASN A 714 0.64 -7.50 -41.13
N ALA A 715 1.57 -7.96 -40.29
CA ALA A 715 1.77 -7.40 -38.96
C ALA A 715 2.23 -5.93 -39.10
N GLU A 716 1.31 -4.99 -38.92
CA GLU A 716 1.67 -3.60 -38.64
C GLU A 716 2.23 -3.49 -37.22
N GLU A 717 3.41 -2.88 -37.12
CA GLU A 717 4.13 -2.59 -35.89
C GLU A 717 3.39 -1.47 -35.12
N ASP A 718 2.59 -1.84 -34.12
CA ASP A 718 2.08 -0.89 -33.13
C ASP A 718 3.18 -0.56 -32.10
N GLU A 719 3.95 0.50 -32.37
CA GLU A 719 4.79 1.18 -31.39
C GLU A 719 3.95 2.14 -30.52
N GLU A 720 3.28 1.62 -29.49
CA GLU A 720 2.80 2.42 -28.34
C GLU A 720 3.33 1.76 -27.06
N ALA A 721 4.57 2.12 -26.70
CA ALA A 721 5.14 1.79 -25.40
C ALA A 721 4.52 2.68 -24.32
N MET A 722 3.45 2.21 -23.66
CA MET A 722 3.04 2.74 -22.36
C MET A 722 3.75 2.02 -21.22
N ASP A 723 4.45 2.82 -20.40
CA ASP A 723 5.12 2.45 -19.15
C ASP A 723 4.16 1.70 -18.20
N GLU A 724 4.53 0.47 -17.83
CA GLU A 724 3.90 -0.30 -16.75
C GLU A 724 4.39 0.23 -15.39
N ASP A 725 3.51 0.89 -14.63
CA ASP A 725 3.59 0.91 -13.17
C ASP A 725 2.41 0.12 -12.59
N ASP A 726 2.79 -0.86 -11.78
CA ASP A 726 2.05 -1.93 -11.11
C ASP A 726 0.91 -1.40 -10.20
N ALA A 727 -0.36 -1.68 -10.55
CA ALA A 727 -1.50 -1.58 -9.62
C ALA A 727 -2.66 -2.53 -10.00
N GLU A 728 -3.21 -3.17 -8.97
CA GLU A 728 -4.22 -4.23 -8.97
C GLU A 728 -5.51 -3.88 -9.74
N VAL A 729 -6.04 -4.87 -10.47
CA VAL A 729 -7.32 -4.81 -11.20
C VAL A 729 -8.49 -4.79 -10.20
N GLU A 730 -9.08 -3.62 -9.96
CA GLU A 730 -10.50 -3.50 -9.57
C GLU A 730 -11.30 -3.11 -10.83
N LEU A 731 -12.30 -3.94 -11.15
CA LEU A 731 -13.23 -3.74 -12.25
C LEU A 731 -14.27 -2.68 -11.86
N GLU A 732 -14.23 -1.51 -12.50
CA GLU A 732 -15.38 -0.60 -12.61
C GLU A 732 -15.64 -0.33 -14.10
N ASP A 733 -16.81 -0.78 -14.57
CA ASP A 733 -17.47 -0.31 -15.80
C ASP A 733 -17.78 1.19 -15.67
N ASP A 734 -17.38 2.01 -16.63
CA ASP A 734 -18.28 2.97 -17.29
C ASP A 734 -17.59 3.70 -18.48
N ASP A 735 -18.38 3.77 -19.56
CA ASP A 735 -18.46 4.78 -20.63
C ASP A 735 -17.38 4.86 -21.74
N GLU A 736 -17.75 4.26 -22.89
CA GLU A 736 -17.20 4.40 -24.24
C GLU A 736 -17.48 5.80 -24.84
N GLU A 737 -16.44 6.58 -25.17
CA GLU A 737 -16.42 7.52 -26.31
C GLU A 737 -15.01 7.53 -26.92
N ASP A 738 -14.82 6.96 -28.11
CA ASP A 738 -14.55 7.75 -29.33
C ASP A 738 -14.49 6.85 -30.58
N SER A 739 -14.90 7.44 -31.68
CA SER A 739 -15.01 6.87 -33.03
C SER A 739 -13.69 6.96 -33.79
N ASP A 740 -13.27 5.86 -34.43
CA ASP A 740 -12.60 5.91 -35.73
C ASP A 740 -12.85 4.57 -36.46
N VAL A 741 -13.43 4.68 -37.66
CA VAL A 741 -13.82 3.57 -38.55
C VAL A 741 -12.90 3.64 -39.76
N ASP A 742 -12.06 2.63 -39.94
CA ASP A 742 -11.50 2.28 -41.24
C ASP A 742 -12.20 1.01 -41.73
N GLU A 743 -12.84 1.11 -42.89
CA GLU A 743 -13.61 0.06 -43.56
C GLU A 743 -12.70 -0.80 -44.43
N GLU A 744 -12.74 -2.13 -44.25
CA GLU A 744 -12.55 -3.08 -45.36
C GLU A 744 -13.65 -4.16 -45.30
N GLU A 745 -14.42 -4.27 -46.39
CA GLU A 745 -15.43 -5.30 -46.64
C GLU A 745 -14.79 -6.50 -47.36
N ASP A 746 -15.07 -7.71 -46.90
CA ASP A 746 -15.67 -8.77 -47.72
C ASP A 746 -15.88 -10.06 -46.90
N ASN A 747 -17.14 -10.51 -46.75
CA ASN A 747 -17.50 -11.92 -47.00
C ASN A 747 -19.03 -12.14 -47.08
N ASP A 748 -19.45 -12.77 -48.18
CA ASP A 748 -20.82 -13.05 -48.58
C ASP A 748 -21.48 -14.17 -47.74
N GLN A 749 -22.32 -13.81 -46.78
CA GLN A 749 -23.46 -14.63 -46.32
C GLN A 749 -24.50 -13.75 -45.60
N VAL A 750 -25.59 -13.40 -46.31
CA VAL A 750 -26.59 -12.44 -45.83
C VAL A 750 -27.55 -13.08 -44.83
N ASP A 751 -27.55 -12.56 -43.59
CA ASP A 751 -28.40 -12.98 -42.46
C ASP A 751 -29.92 -12.85 -42.78
N PRO A 752 -30.75 -13.90 -42.56
CA PRO A 752 -32.21 -13.84 -42.76
C PRO A 752 -32.92 -12.73 -41.97
N VAL A 753 -32.41 -12.36 -40.79
CA VAL A 753 -32.98 -11.30 -39.94
C VAL A 753 -32.67 -9.92 -40.51
N LEU A 754 -31.45 -9.73 -41.02
CA LEU A 754 -31.05 -8.54 -41.77
C LEU A 754 -31.91 -8.36 -43.02
N ARG A 755 -32.16 -9.45 -43.75
CA ARG A 755 -33.05 -9.47 -44.93
C ARG A 755 -34.47 -9.05 -44.59
N SER A 756 -35.02 -9.54 -43.47
CA SER A 756 -36.35 -9.14 -42.99
C SER A 756 -36.43 -7.65 -42.61
N ARG A 757 -35.39 -7.10 -41.95
CA ARG A 757 -35.37 -5.68 -41.55
C ARG A 757 -35.17 -4.76 -42.75
N VAL A 758 -34.35 -5.17 -43.72
CA VAL A 758 -34.18 -4.47 -45.00
C VAL A 758 -35.50 -4.47 -45.79
N GLU A 759 -36.20 -5.60 -45.90
CA GLU A 759 -37.54 -5.67 -46.54
C GLU A 759 -38.60 -4.82 -45.82
N GLU A 760 -38.51 -4.65 -44.50
CA GLU A 760 -39.38 -3.77 -43.73
C GLU A 760 -39.06 -2.29 -43.99
N ALA A 761 -37.78 -1.93 -44.15
CA ALA A 761 -37.37 -0.59 -44.57
C ALA A 761 -37.86 -0.23 -45.98
N PHE A 762 -37.82 -1.19 -46.93
CA PHE A 762 -38.43 -1.03 -48.25
C PHE A 762 -39.96 -0.90 -48.19
N ARG A 763 -40.64 -1.64 -47.31
CA ARG A 763 -42.10 -1.53 -47.12
C ARG A 763 -42.53 -0.22 -46.46
N ALA A 764 -41.77 0.28 -45.48
CA ALA A 764 -42.07 1.51 -44.75
C ALA A 764 -41.92 2.77 -45.62
N THR A 765 -41.17 2.69 -46.72
CA THR A 765 -40.92 3.83 -47.63
C THR A 765 -41.84 3.82 -48.86
N GLY A 766 -42.78 2.86 -48.94
CA GLY A 766 -43.91 2.89 -49.88
C GLY A 766 -43.71 2.17 -51.21
N THR A 767 -42.64 1.40 -51.40
CA THR A 767 -42.26 0.82 -52.71
C THR A 767 -42.88 -0.55 -53.04
N ALA A 768 -43.89 -1.01 -52.28
CA ALA A 768 -44.47 -2.33 -52.47
C ALA A 768 -45.98 -2.26 -52.72
N ALA A 769 -46.38 -1.69 -53.86
CA ALA A 769 -47.68 -1.96 -54.47
C ALA A 769 -47.74 -1.56 -55.95
N SER A 770 -47.35 -2.46 -56.86
CA SER A 770 -48.10 -2.74 -58.11
C SER A 770 -47.40 -3.82 -58.94
N ASP A 771 -47.98 -5.01 -58.96
CA ASP A 771 -47.98 -5.84 -60.18
C ASP A 771 -48.87 -5.15 -61.23
N GLU A 772 -48.48 -5.26 -62.50
CA GLU A 772 -49.13 -4.87 -63.77
C GLU A 772 -48.63 -3.58 -64.46
N ASP A 773 -47.85 -3.80 -65.53
CA ASP A 773 -47.61 -3.02 -66.76
C ASP A 773 -47.99 -1.53 -66.80
N ASP A 774 -46.99 -0.64 -66.83
CA ASP A 774 -46.82 0.39 -67.88
C ASP A 774 -45.46 1.12 -67.71
N GLU A 775 -44.80 1.41 -68.82
CA GLU A 775 -43.61 2.27 -68.90
C GLU A 775 -43.99 3.70 -68.49
N ASP A 776 -43.61 4.15 -67.29
CA ASP A 776 -43.41 5.56 -67.00
C ASP A 776 -42.35 5.76 -65.90
N ASP A 777 -41.44 6.68 -66.19
CA ASP A 777 -40.23 7.08 -65.48
C ASP A 777 -40.60 7.80 -64.16
N ASP A 778 -40.95 7.05 -63.12
CA ASP A 778 -41.13 7.61 -61.77
C ASP A 778 -39.75 7.83 -61.13
N ASN A 779 -39.21 9.02 -61.40
CA ASN A 779 -38.11 9.65 -60.69
C ASN A 779 -38.22 9.40 -59.17
N PHE A 780 -37.34 8.56 -58.61
CA PHE A 780 -37.00 8.70 -57.20
C PHE A 780 -36.50 10.13 -57.00
N ASP A 781 -37.17 10.91 -56.15
CA ASP A 781 -36.64 12.19 -55.69
C ASP A 781 -35.30 11.90 -55.00
N ASP A 782 -34.23 12.65 -55.31
CA ASP A 782 -32.89 12.43 -54.74
C ASP A 782 -32.94 12.38 -53.20
N GLU A 783 -33.90 13.09 -52.60
CA GLU A 783 -34.16 13.13 -51.16
C GLU A 783 -34.78 11.84 -50.60
N GLN A 784 -35.57 11.10 -51.40
CA GLN A 784 -36.13 9.80 -50.99
C GLN A 784 -35.10 8.67 -51.09
N MET A 785 -34.21 8.72 -52.09
CA MET A 785 -33.11 7.76 -52.21
C MET A 785 -32.08 7.95 -51.08
N ALA A 786 -31.75 9.20 -50.75
CA ALA A 786 -30.89 9.53 -49.61
C ALA A 786 -31.47 9.02 -48.27
N GLN A 787 -32.78 9.16 -48.04
CA GLN A 787 -33.43 8.67 -46.81
C GLN A 787 -33.46 7.14 -46.69
N LEU A 788 -33.51 6.42 -47.82
CA LEU A 788 -33.40 4.96 -47.85
C LEU A 788 -31.97 4.51 -47.56
N ASP A 789 -30.98 5.13 -48.20
CA ASP A 789 -29.56 4.85 -47.96
C ASP A 789 -29.16 5.16 -46.51
N ASP A 790 -29.62 6.28 -45.93
CA ASP A 790 -29.35 6.64 -44.54
C ASP A 790 -29.91 5.58 -43.56
N LYS A 791 -31.14 5.10 -43.80
CA LYS A 791 -31.75 4.04 -42.98
C LYS A 791 -31.08 2.70 -43.15
N LEU A 792 -30.68 2.33 -44.36
CA LEU A 792 -29.92 1.11 -44.61
C LEU A 792 -28.56 1.20 -43.92
N ALA A 793 -27.84 2.30 -44.07
CA ALA A 793 -26.56 2.55 -43.41
C ALA A 793 -26.67 2.53 -41.88
N GLU A 794 -27.77 3.02 -41.30
CA GLU A 794 -28.02 2.90 -39.85
C GLU A 794 -28.26 1.45 -39.41
N ILE A 795 -29.03 0.68 -40.19
CA ILE A 795 -29.28 -0.75 -39.91
C ILE A 795 -28.00 -1.57 -40.03
N PHE A 796 -27.19 -1.33 -41.07
CA PHE A 796 -25.89 -1.99 -41.26
C PHE A 796 -24.90 -1.61 -40.17
N ARG A 797 -24.81 -0.33 -39.78
CA ARG A 797 -23.97 0.12 -38.64
C ARG A 797 -24.39 -0.52 -37.32
N GLN A 798 -25.69 -0.59 -37.03
CA GLN A 798 -26.18 -1.25 -35.82
C GLN A 798 -25.90 -2.76 -35.82
N HIS A 799 -26.11 -3.45 -36.95
CA HIS A 799 -25.84 -4.88 -37.06
C HIS A 799 -24.35 -5.21 -36.99
N ALA A 800 -23.49 -4.41 -37.63
CA ALA A 800 -22.04 -4.52 -37.55
C ALA A 800 -21.54 -4.28 -36.11
N SER A 801 -22.06 -3.24 -35.43
CA SER A 801 -21.71 -2.97 -34.03
C SER A 801 -22.15 -4.09 -33.07
N PHE A 802 -23.32 -4.70 -33.29
CA PHE A 802 -23.82 -5.81 -32.48
C PHE A 802 -22.97 -7.07 -32.68
N LYS A 803 -22.65 -7.44 -33.94
CA LYS A 803 -21.77 -8.56 -34.24
C LYS A 803 -20.36 -8.35 -33.68
N ARG A 804 -19.83 -7.12 -33.74
CA ARG A 804 -18.53 -6.77 -33.14
C ARG A 804 -18.56 -6.95 -31.62
N LYS A 805 -19.60 -6.44 -30.93
CA LYS A 805 -19.77 -6.62 -29.48
C LYS A 805 -19.94 -8.10 -29.10
N GLU A 806 -20.67 -8.87 -29.89
CA GLU A 806 -20.84 -10.32 -29.67
C GLU A 806 -19.52 -11.07 -29.84
N ALA A 807 -18.76 -10.79 -30.91
CA ALA A 807 -17.43 -11.38 -31.15
C ALA A 807 -16.44 -11.02 -30.03
N GLU A 808 -16.45 -9.76 -29.56
CA GLU A 808 -15.59 -9.30 -28.46
C GLU A 808 -15.93 -10.00 -27.13
N ILE A 809 -17.21 -10.19 -26.82
CA ILE A 809 -17.64 -10.94 -25.63
C ILE A 809 -17.17 -12.40 -25.71
N ILE A 810 -17.34 -13.06 -26.87
CA ILE A 810 -16.89 -14.44 -27.08
C ILE A 810 -15.37 -14.53 -26.91
N GLN A 811 -14.60 -13.63 -27.54
CA GLN A 811 -13.14 -13.61 -27.44
C GLN A 811 -12.66 -13.39 -26.00
N ARG A 812 -13.33 -12.50 -25.26
CA ARG A 812 -13.04 -12.22 -23.86
C ARG A 812 -13.33 -13.44 -22.97
N ASP A 813 -14.45 -14.12 -23.19
CA ASP A 813 -14.83 -15.30 -22.42
C ASP A 813 -13.90 -16.50 -22.71
N THR A 814 -13.52 -16.71 -23.97
CA THR A 814 -12.49 -17.69 -24.38
C THR A 814 -11.14 -17.38 -23.74
N THR A 815 -10.72 -16.11 -23.74
CA THR A 815 -9.49 -15.66 -23.08
C THR A 815 -9.51 -15.92 -21.57
N LEU A 816 -10.63 -15.64 -20.90
CA LEU A 816 -10.79 -15.91 -19.49
C LEU A 816 -10.76 -17.41 -19.19
N PHE A 817 -11.35 -18.25 -20.05
CA PHE A 817 -11.32 -19.69 -19.94
C PHE A 817 -9.90 -20.27 -20.12
N HIS A 818 -9.18 -19.90 -21.18
CA HIS A 818 -7.79 -20.32 -21.37
C HIS A 818 -6.90 -19.93 -20.18
N ASN A 819 -7.09 -18.74 -19.61
CA ASN A 819 -6.37 -18.33 -18.40
C ASN A 819 -6.71 -19.18 -17.17
N LYS A 820 -7.96 -19.66 -17.04
CA LYS A 820 -8.34 -20.61 -15.97
C LYS A 820 -7.62 -21.95 -16.14
N ILE A 821 -7.50 -22.46 -17.36
CA ILE A 821 -6.76 -23.70 -17.66
C ILE A 821 -5.26 -23.51 -17.40
N LEU A 822 -4.69 -22.38 -17.82
CA LEU A 822 -3.29 -22.03 -17.56
C LEU A 822 -2.97 -21.94 -16.06
N ASP A 823 -3.92 -21.54 -15.21
CA ASP A 823 -3.72 -21.57 -13.76
C ASP A 823 -3.57 -23.01 -13.21
N LEU A 824 -4.33 -23.98 -13.74
CA LEU A 824 -4.17 -25.39 -13.39
C LEU A 824 -2.81 -25.91 -13.87
N ILE A 825 -2.40 -25.56 -15.09
CA ILE A 825 -1.09 -25.92 -15.64
C ILE A 825 0.04 -25.30 -14.83
N GLU A 826 -0.07 -24.03 -14.44
CA GLU A 826 0.92 -23.37 -13.59
C GLU A 826 1.02 -24.06 -12.22
N MET A 827 -0.12 -24.42 -11.63
CA MET A 827 -0.20 -25.13 -10.37
C MET A 827 0.49 -26.50 -10.47
N TYR A 828 0.21 -27.27 -11.53
CA TYR A 828 0.87 -28.55 -11.78
C TYR A 828 2.38 -28.38 -11.95
N ALA A 829 2.82 -27.44 -12.80
CA ALA A 829 4.24 -27.18 -13.04
C ALA A 829 4.99 -26.76 -11.76
N LYS A 830 4.30 -26.08 -10.83
CA LYS A 830 4.85 -25.66 -9.54
C LYS A 830 4.91 -26.83 -8.54
N GLU A 831 3.82 -27.55 -8.34
CA GLU A 831 3.71 -28.61 -7.32
C GLU A 831 4.41 -29.90 -7.73
N GLN A 832 4.40 -30.23 -9.02
CA GLN A 832 4.94 -31.46 -9.58
C GLN A 832 6.22 -31.23 -10.38
N SER A 833 6.99 -30.18 -10.08
CA SER A 833 8.21 -29.81 -10.85
C SER A 833 9.26 -30.93 -11.00
N GLY A 834 9.27 -31.92 -10.10
CA GLY A 834 10.12 -33.11 -10.18
C GLY A 834 9.57 -34.27 -11.04
N ASN A 835 8.32 -34.20 -11.51
CA ASN A 835 7.66 -35.24 -12.29
C ASN A 835 8.05 -35.14 -13.78
N ALA A 836 8.38 -36.26 -14.43
CA ALA A 836 8.68 -36.35 -15.86
C ALA A 836 7.57 -35.76 -16.77
N LEU A 837 6.31 -35.88 -16.37
CA LEU A 837 5.16 -35.39 -17.15
C LEU A 837 5.17 -33.87 -17.36
N VAL A 838 5.85 -33.10 -16.51
CA VAL A 838 5.99 -31.65 -16.67
C VAL A 838 6.67 -31.28 -18.00
N MET A 839 7.49 -32.17 -18.58
CA MET A 839 8.07 -31.93 -19.90
C MET A 839 7.04 -31.88 -21.03
N ARG A 840 5.88 -32.53 -20.86
CA ARG A 840 4.78 -32.50 -21.85
C ARG A 840 4.16 -31.10 -21.99
N LEU A 841 4.30 -30.25 -20.97
CA LEU A 841 3.78 -28.87 -20.99
C LEU A 841 4.65 -27.92 -21.82
N VAL A 842 5.91 -28.28 -22.10
CA VAL A 842 6.88 -27.35 -22.66
C VAL A 842 6.54 -26.98 -24.10
N ALA A 843 6.26 -27.97 -24.97
CA ALA A 843 5.93 -27.71 -26.36
C ALA A 843 4.60 -26.95 -26.54
N PRO A 844 3.49 -27.34 -25.89
CA PRO A 844 2.22 -26.59 -25.96
C PRO A 844 2.34 -25.15 -25.47
N LEU A 845 2.97 -24.91 -24.32
CA LEU A 845 3.15 -23.55 -23.79
C LEU A 845 4.07 -22.71 -24.69
N PHE A 846 5.07 -23.34 -25.31
CA PHE A 846 5.93 -22.65 -26.28
C PHE A 846 5.17 -22.34 -27.57
N ALA A 847 4.24 -23.19 -28.01
CA ALA A 847 3.35 -22.90 -29.13
C ALA A 847 2.41 -21.74 -28.83
N LEU A 848 1.70 -21.76 -27.70
CA LEU A 848 0.83 -20.65 -27.26
C LEU A 848 1.60 -19.33 -27.12
N SER A 849 2.84 -19.38 -26.60
CA SER A 849 3.68 -18.19 -26.47
C SER A 849 4.01 -17.53 -27.82
N ARG A 850 3.98 -18.31 -28.92
CA ARG A 850 4.22 -17.83 -30.29
C ARG A 850 2.94 -17.32 -30.96
N GLY A 851 1.79 -17.37 -30.28
CA GLY A 851 0.49 -17.07 -30.88
C GLY A 851 -0.03 -18.20 -31.77
N SER A 852 0.35 -19.46 -31.51
CA SER A 852 -0.29 -20.61 -32.17
C SER A 852 -1.68 -20.85 -31.56
N GLY A 853 -2.67 -21.09 -32.42
CA GLY A 853 -4.11 -21.10 -32.08
C GLY A 853 -4.72 -19.69 -32.10
N ASP A 854 -6.04 -19.58 -32.31
CA ASP A 854 -6.79 -18.30 -32.22
C ASP A 854 -6.84 -17.81 -30.77
N VAL A 855 -5.71 -17.28 -30.30
CA VAL A 855 -5.42 -17.06 -28.89
C VAL A 855 -4.97 -15.62 -28.66
N SER A 856 -5.60 -14.94 -27.70
CA SER A 856 -5.28 -13.54 -27.39
C SER A 856 -3.85 -13.35 -26.88
N GLN A 857 -3.30 -12.14 -27.10
CA GLN A 857 -1.95 -11.78 -26.64
C GLN A 857 -1.76 -11.96 -25.12
N GLN A 858 -2.84 -11.79 -24.33
CA GLN A 858 -2.82 -12.01 -22.88
C GLN A 858 -2.49 -13.47 -22.53
N VAL A 859 -3.11 -14.43 -23.22
CA VAL A 859 -2.87 -15.87 -23.02
C VAL A 859 -1.46 -16.25 -23.49
N ALA A 860 -1.01 -15.72 -24.64
CA ALA A 860 0.36 -15.93 -25.12
C ALA A 860 1.41 -15.41 -24.12
N HIS A 861 1.19 -14.22 -23.56
CA HIS A 861 2.06 -13.65 -22.54
C HIS A 861 2.06 -14.52 -21.26
N ARG A 862 0.88 -14.96 -20.80
CA ARG A 862 0.74 -15.82 -19.63
C ARG A 862 1.45 -17.17 -19.81
N ALA A 863 1.30 -17.82 -20.96
CA ALA A 863 1.99 -19.06 -21.30
C ALA A 863 3.53 -18.85 -21.26
N SER A 864 4.02 -17.74 -21.81
CA SER A 864 5.44 -17.37 -21.78
C SER A 864 5.97 -17.18 -20.37
N GLN A 865 5.19 -16.53 -19.50
CA GLN A 865 5.53 -16.35 -18.08
C GLN A 865 5.62 -17.70 -17.34
N ILE A 866 4.63 -18.59 -17.52
CA ILE A 866 4.62 -19.92 -16.90
C ILE A 866 5.85 -20.72 -17.35
N LEU A 867 6.13 -20.74 -18.66
CA LEU A 867 7.26 -21.43 -19.24
C LEU A 867 8.60 -20.92 -18.70
N ARG A 868 8.79 -19.60 -18.59
CA ARG A 868 10.02 -19.02 -18.02
C ARG A 868 10.14 -19.24 -16.51
N ALA A 869 9.07 -19.02 -15.76
CA ALA A 869 9.12 -18.93 -14.30
C ALA A 869 9.00 -20.30 -13.61
N ARG A 870 8.19 -21.21 -14.14
CA ARG A 870 7.91 -22.52 -13.53
C ARG A 870 8.72 -23.65 -14.13
N LEU A 871 8.95 -23.64 -15.44
CA LEU A 871 9.63 -24.73 -16.15
C LEU A 871 11.13 -24.45 -16.35
N CYS A 872 11.50 -23.41 -17.08
CA CYS A 872 12.89 -23.12 -17.43
C CYS A 872 13.78 -22.77 -16.22
N LYS A 873 13.18 -22.20 -15.16
CA LYS A 873 13.86 -21.81 -13.92
C LYS A 873 13.55 -22.75 -12.74
N ALA A 874 13.00 -23.93 -13.01
CA ALA A 874 12.69 -24.92 -11.97
C ALA A 874 13.95 -25.30 -11.17
N LYS A 875 13.81 -25.38 -9.84
CA LYS A 875 14.89 -25.83 -8.95
C LYS A 875 15.03 -27.34 -8.96
N GLU A 876 13.90 -28.04 -8.97
CA GLU A 876 13.86 -29.48 -9.11
C GLU A 876 13.92 -29.86 -10.60
N MET A 877 14.55 -30.98 -10.89
CA MET A 877 14.70 -31.49 -12.25
C MET A 877 13.78 -32.70 -12.42
N PRO A 878 13.10 -32.83 -13.57
CA PRO A 878 12.21 -33.95 -13.87
C PRO A 878 12.92 -35.31 -13.74
N ARG A 879 12.24 -36.26 -13.07
CA ARG A 879 12.65 -37.65 -12.87
C ARG A 879 11.50 -38.59 -13.21
N GLY A 880 11.82 -39.80 -13.67
CA GLY A 880 10.82 -40.81 -14.05
C GLY A 880 11.03 -41.30 -15.47
N ASP A 881 9.97 -41.86 -16.05
CA ASP A 881 9.95 -42.32 -17.43
C ASP A 881 9.81 -41.12 -18.39
N LEU A 882 10.85 -40.87 -19.18
CA LEU A 882 10.93 -39.73 -20.08
C LEU A 882 10.73 -40.19 -21.52
N ASP A 883 9.91 -39.45 -22.28
CA ASP A 883 9.83 -39.59 -23.73
C ASP A 883 11.04 -38.92 -24.39
N VAL A 884 12.18 -39.60 -24.35
CA VAL A 884 13.44 -39.09 -24.91
C VAL A 884 13.30 -38.78 -26.41
N SER A 885 12.56 -39.62 -27.16
CA SER A 885 12.37 -39.43 -28.60
C SER A 885 11.56 -38.16 -28.89
N GLY A 886 10.44 -37.97 -28.19
CA GLY A 886 9.62 -36.75 -28.27
C GLY A 886 10.41 -35.50 -27.88
N MET A 887 11.13 -35.55 -26.77
CA MET A 887 11.95 -34.43 -26.30
C MET A 887 13.08 -34.05 -27.29
N VAL A 888 13.69 -35.02 -27.96
CA VAL A 888 14.70 -34.76 -29.00
C VAL A 888 14.05 -34.09 -30.23
N ALA A 889 12.85 -34.52 -30.62
CA ALA A 889 12.09 -33.89 -31.71
C ALA A 889 11.69 -32.45 -31.35
N GLU A 890 11.19 -32.22 -30.13
CA GLU A 890 10.81 -30.89 -29.62
C GLU A 890 12.03 -29.96 -29.48
N LEU A 891 13.18 -30.48 -29.05
CA LEU A 891 14.44 -29.75 -29.02
C LEU A 891 14.87 -29.34 -30.44
N HIS A 892 14.79 -30.26 -31.40
CA HIS A 892 15.11 -29.97 -32.80
C HIS A 892 14.17 -28.89 -33.36
N ALA A 893 12.87 -29.01 -33.16
CA ALA A 893 11.88 -28.00 -33.58
C ALA A 893 12.13 -26.63 -32.93
N THR A 894 12.51 -26.60 -31.65
CA THR A 894 12.88 -25.35 -30.94
C THR A 894 14.09 -24.68 -31.61
N HIS A 895 15.11 -25.47 -31.98
CA HIS A 895 16.30 -24.95 -32.67
C HIS A 895 15.99 -24.47 -34.09
N GLU A 896 15.12 -25.18 -34.81
CA GLU A 896 14.62 -24.75 -36.12
C GLU A 896 13.91 -23.40 -36.04
N TYR A 897 13.02 -23.22 -35.05
CA TYR A 897 12.37 -21.95 -34.79
C TYR A 897 13.37 -20.83 -34.45
N VAL A 898 14.35 -21.08 -33.57
CA VAL A 898 15.40 -20.09 -33.22
C VAL A 898 16.26 -19.70 -34.43
N ARG A 899 16.45 -20.61 -35.41
CA ARG A 899 17.13 -20.31 -36.69
C ARG A 899 16.27 -19.52 -37.68
N GLY A 900 14.97 -19.40 -37.43
CA GLY A 900 14.01 -18.68 -38.28
C GLY A 900 13.57 -17.33 -37.72
N THR A 901 13.41 -17.20 -36.40
CA THR A 901 12.80 -16.02 -35.76
C THR A 901 13.75 -14.82 -35.66
N GLN A 902 13.25 -13.61 -35.92
CA GLN A 902 13.96 -12.35 -35.69
C GLN A 902 13.55 -11.65 -34.38
N ASP A 903 12.42 -12.07 -33.79
CA ASP A 903 11.95 -11.53 -32.52
C ASP A 903 12.91 -11.89 -31.39
N LEU A 904 13.44 -10.85 -30.73
CA LEU A 904 14.33 -10.97 -29.59
C LEU A 904 13.70 -11.72 -28.42
N ARG A 905 12.47 -11.38 -28.04
CA ARG A 905 11.79 -11.95 -26.86
C ARG A 905 11.54 -13.45 -27.06
N MET A 906 11.16 -13.85 -28.28
CA MET A 906 10.94 -15.25 -28.64
C MET A 906 12.24 -16.02 -28.83
N ALA A 907 13.29 -15.40 -29.37
CA ALA A 907 14.62 -16.02 -29.43
C ALA A 907 15.17 -16.32 -28.02
N GLU A 908 14.98 -15.41 -27.06
CA GLU A 908 15.37 -15.62 -25.65
C GLU A 908 14.54 -16.72 -24.97
N LEU A 909 13.24 -16.79 -25.27
CA LEU A 909 12.38 -17.87 -24.78
C LEU A 909 12.82 -19.22 -25.34
N GLY A 910 13.03 -19.31 -26.65
CA GLY A 910 13.54 -20.51 -27.32
C GLY A 910 14.91 -20.93 -26.77
N ALA A 911 15.77 -19.99 -26.41
CA ALA A 911 17.03 -20.28 -25.71
C ALA A 911 16.81 -20.93 -24.34
N ALA A 912 15.87 -20.44 -23.55
CA ALA A 912 15.55 -21.00 -22.24
C ALA A 912 14.94 -22.41 -22.36
N VAL A 913 14.04 -22.62 -23.33
CA VAL A 913 13.42 -23.92 -23.64
C VAL A 913 14.45 -24.92 -24.11
N SER A 914 15.31 -24.54 -25.07
CA SER A 914 16.42 -25.38 -25.54
C SER A 914 17.34 -25.79 -24.39
N GLN A 915 17.69 -24.85 -23.50
CA GLN A 915 18.50 -25.16 -22.32
C GLN A 915 17.82 -26.15 -21.38
N LEU A 916 16.51 -26.05 -21.18
CA LEU A 916 15.74 -26.99 -20.35
C LEU A 916 15.82 -28.41 -20.93
N TYR A 917 15.43 -28.60 -22.19
CA TYR A 917 15.50 -29.92 -22.86
C TYR A 917 16.90 -30.51 -22.83
N THR A 918 17.91 -29.70 -23.21
CA THR A 918 19.31 -30.13 -23.22
C THR A 918 19.76 -30.58 -21.84
N LYS A 919 19.46 -29.80 -20.80
CA LYS A 919 19.84 -30.12 -19.41
C LYS A 919 19.19 -31.41 -18.93
N VAL A 920 17.94 -31.68 -19.30
CA VAL A 920 17.25 -32.92 -18.94
C VAL A 920 17.87 -34.11 -19.70
N LEU A 921 18.00 -34.02 -21.02
CA LEU A 921 18.56 -35.09 -21.87
C LEU A 921 19.97 -35.49 -21.45
N VAL A 922 20.86 -34.50 -21.25
CA VAL A 922 22.25 -34.72 -20.84
C VAL A 922 22.33 -35.44 -19.49
N ARG A 923 21.53 -35.02 -18.50
CA ARG A 923 21.48 -35.67 -17.18
C ARG A 923 21.03 -37.13 -17.23
N HIS A 924 20.19 -37.48 -18.19
CA HIS A 924 19.70 -38.85 -18.42
C HIS A 924 20.59 -39.64 -19.39
N GLY A 925 21.78 -39.12 -19.74
CA GLY A 925 22.78 -39.84 -20.52
C GLY A 925 22.66 -39.69 -22.04
N HIS A 926 21.77 -38.82 -22.54
CA HIS A 926 21.55 -38.58 -23.97
C HIS A 926 22.29 -37.32 -24.43
N LEU A 927 23.62 -37.36 -24.46
CA LEU A 927 24.46 -36.22 -24.87
C LEU A 927 24.60 -36.11 -26.40
N SER A 928 24.59 -37.22 -27.13
CA SER A 928 24.84 -37.26 -28.58
C SER A 928 23.81 -36.47 -29.39
N GLU A 929 22.54 -36.57 -29.02
CA GLU A 929 21.41 -36.00 -29.74
C GLU A 929 21.40 -34.47 -29.60
N PRO A 930 21.52 -33.89 -28.38
CA PRO A 930 21.70 -32.45 -28.25
C PRO A 930 22.96 -31.93 -28.94
N VAL A 931 24.10 -32.64 -28.85
CA VAL A 931 25.33 -32.22 -29.56
C VAL A 931 25.06 -32.08 -31.05
N ARG A 932 24.44 -33.08 -31.69
CA ARG A 932 24.11 -33.03 -33.13
C ARG A 932 23.23 -31.83 -33.48
N ILE A 933 22.18 -31.56 -32.70
CA ILE A 933 21.25 -30.44 -32.95
C ILE A 933 21.95 -29.08 -32.78
N TYR A 934 22.82 -28.96 -31.77
CA TYR A 934 23.63 -27.75 -31.58
C TYR A 934 24.69 -27.58 -32.69
N GLU A 935 25.24 -28.66 -33.24
CA GLU A 935 26.16 -28.60 -34.38
C GLU A 935 25.47 -28.03 -35.63
N GLU A 936 24.25 -28.47 -35.93
CA GLU A 936 23.47 -27.91 -37.03
C GLU A 936 23.18 -26.41 -36.85
N THR A 937 22.91 -26.00 -35.60
CA THR A 937 22.67 -24.59 -35.26
C THR A 937 23.95 -23.76 -35.34
N LEU A 938 25.08 -24.34 -34.91
CA LEU A 938 26.40 -23.73 -35.04
C LEU A 938 26.79 -23.57 -36.51
N HIS A 939 26.52 -24.58 -37.36
CA HIS A 939 26.76 -24.48 -38.80
C HIS A 939 25.91 -23.39 -39.44
N ASP A 940 24.61 -23.29 -39.13
CA ASP A 940 23.76 -22.18 -39.61
C ASP A 940 24.35 -20.82 -39.16
N PHE A 941 24.71 -20.69 -37.88
CA PHE A 941 25.34 -19.48 -37.34
C PHE A 941 26.65 -19.14 -38.06
N LEU A 942 27.47 -20.11 -38.47
CA LEU A 942 28.76 -19.85 -39.13
C LEU A 942 28.60 -19.57 -40.63
N GLU A 943 27.73 -20.31 -41.31
CA GLU A 943 27.70 -20.46 -42.77
C GLU A 943 26.53 -19.72 -43.44
N ARG A 944 25.42 -19.42 -42.75
CA ARG A 944 24.28 -18.69 -43.36
C ARG A 944 24.47 -17.18 -43.30
N LYS A 945 24.55 -16.50 -44.45
CA LYS A 945 24.84 -15.05 -44.56
C LYS A 945 24.05 -14.14 -43.60
N SER A 946 22.79 -14.47 -43.32
CA SER A 946 21.86 -13.73 -42.45
C SER A 946 21.18 -14.63 -41.41
N SER A 947 21.94 -15.53 -40.76
CA SER A 947 21.44 -16.27 -39.60
C SER A 947 20.94 -15.32 -38.49
N PRO A 948 19.72 -15.53 -37.95
CA PRO A 948 19.20 -14.78 -36.80
C PRO A 948 19.76 -15.29 -35.46
N VAL A 949 20.44 -16.45 -35.45
CA VAL A 949 21.02 -17.04 -34.24
C VAL A 949 22.03 -16.08 -33.62
N ARG A 950 21.80 -15.72 -32.35
CA ARG A 950 22.69 -14.83 -31.61
C ARG A 950 23.87 -15.60 -31.02
N PRO A 951 25.08 -15.02 -30.95
CA PRO A 951 26.23 -15.68 -30.32
C PRO A 951 25.99 -16.10 -28.86
N SER A 952 25.17 -15.34 -28.12
CA SER A 952 24.80 -15.65 -26.73
C SER A 952 24.06 -16.98 -26.59
N PHE A 953 23.21 -17.37 -27.55
CA PHE A 953 22.48 -18.64 -27.52
C PHE A 953 23.43 -19.83 -27.37
N LEU A 954 24.43 -19.92 -28.25
CA LEU A 954 25.43 -20.98 -28.25
C LEU A 954 26.41 -20.84 -27.06
N LEU A 955 26.87 -19.63 -26.77
CA LEU A 955 27.85 -19.37 -25.73
C LEU A 955 27.31 -19.69 -24.33
N ASP A 956 26.05 -19.36 -24.04
CA ASP A 956 25.43 -19.63 -22.75
C ASP A 956 25.16 -21.13 -22.55
N ALA A 957 24.76 -21.85 -23.60
CA ALA A 957 24.62 -23.30 -23.56
C ALA A 957 25.96 -23.98 -23.22
N ILE A 958 27.05 -23.58 -23.90
CA ILE A 958 28.41 -24.07 -23.63
C ILE A 958 28.82 -23.79 -22.18
N ARG A 959 28.58 -22.57 -21.68
CA ARG A 959 28.96 -22.17 -20.32
C ARG A 959 28.21 -22.94 -19.24
N ARG A 960 26.92 -23.22 -19.46
CA ARG A 960 26.04 -23.90 -18.50
C ARG A 960 26.20 -25.42 -18.51
N LEU A 961 26.54 -26.01 -19.66
CA LEU A 961 26.66 -27.45 -19.85
C LEU A 961 28.05 -27.80 -20.44
N PRO A 962 29.07 -28.00 -19.59
CA PRO A 962 30.44 -28.27 -20.05
C PRO A 962 30.57 -29.50 -20.96
N GLU A 963 29.76 -30.54 -20.72
CA GLU A 963 29.70 -31.77 -21.53
C GLU A 963 29.29 -31.48 -22.98
N LEU A 964 28.26 -30.63 -23.16
CA LEU A 964 27.82 -30.15 -24.47
C LEU A 964 28.93 -29.35 -25.15
N GLY A 965 29.54 -28.40 -24.42
CA GLY A 965 30.65 -27.60 -24.93
C GLY A 965 31.83 -28.43 -25.39
N TRP A 966 32.18 -29.49 -24.64
CA TRP A 966 33.22 -30.42 -25.03
C TRP A 966 32.82 -31.29 -26.23
N GLY A 967 31.54 -31.68 -26.35
CA GLY A 967 31.00 -32.36 -27.51
C GLY A 967 31.13 -31.54 -28.80
N LEU A 968 30.89 -30.23 -28.73
CA LEU A 968 30.95 -29.29 -29.86
C LEU A 968 32.37 -28.85 -30.27
N ARG A 969 33.41 -29.31 -29.56
CA ARG A 969 34.78 -28.76 -29.68
C ARG A 969 35.35 -28.82 -31.10
N GLU A 970 35.12 -29.91 -31.83
CA GLU A 970 35.68 -30.10 -33.18
C GLU A 970 34.98 -29.16 -34.17
N SER A 971 33.65 -29.08 -34.11
CA SER A 971 32.83 -28.18 -34.92
C SER A 971 33.14 -26.70 -34.64
N LEU A 972 33.40 -26.33 -33.39
CA LEU A 972 33.88 -24.99 -33.00
C LEU A 972 35.28 -24.69 -33.53
N LEU A 973 36.20 -25.66 -33.45
CA LEU A 973 37.56 -25.51 -33.98
C LEU A 973 37.54 -25.34 -35.51
N ASP A 974 36.66 -26.06 -36.20
CA ASP A 974 36.48 -25.92 -37.63
C ASP A 974 35.93 -24.54 -38.01
N GLY A 975 34.98 -24.02 -37.22
CA GLY A 975 34.49 -22.64 -37.33
C GLY A 975 35.55 -21.55 -37.11
N CYS A 976 36.67 -21.87 -36.45
CA CYS A 976 37.80 -20.96 -36.28
C CYS A 976 38.70 -20.86 -37.52
N ARG A 977 38.57 -21.76 -38.51
CA ARG A 977 39.43 -21.77 -39.71
C ARG A 977 39.08 -20.63 -40.67
N VAL A 978 40.12 -20.04 -41.25
CA VAL A 978 39.96 -19.00 -42.28
C VAL A 978 39.29 -19.64 -43.51
N SER A 979 38.21 -19.02 -44.01
CA SER A 979 37.32 -19.44 -45.10
C SER A 979 36.09 -20.29 -44.77
N LYS A 980 35.91 -20.79 -43.53
CA LYS A 980 34.72 -21.58 -43.18
C LYS A 980 33.53 -20.71 -42.70
N SER A 981 33.79 -19.65 -41.95
CA SER A 981 32.72 -18.69 -41.57
C SER A 981 32.44 -17.69 -42.70
N THR A 982 31.17 -17.40 -42.98
CA THR A 982 30.79 -16.37 -43.96
C THR A 982 31.28 -14.96 -43.62
N ARG A 983 31.42 -14.65 -42.33
CA ARG A 983 31.87 -13.35 -41.83
C ARG A 983 32.95 -13.55 -40.78
N ALA A 984 34.05 -12.82 -40.90
CA ALA A 984 35.15 -12.89 -39.93
C ALA A 984 34.76 -12.46 -38.48
N PHE A 985 33.63 -11.77 -38.28
CA PHE A 985 33.04 -11.60 -36.94
C PHE A 985 32.62 -12.93 -36.31
N ARG A 986 32.00 -13.83 -37.08
CA ARG A 986 31.53 -15.14 -36.60
C ARG A 986 32.69 -16.08 -36.29
N GLN A 987 33.76 -16.02 -37.09
CA GLN A 987 35.02 -16.69 -36.78
C GLN A 987 35.54 -16.31 -35.39
N VAL A 988 35.55 -15.01 -35.06
CA VAL A 988 35.98 -14.50 -33.75
C VAL A 988 35.03 -14.95 -32.62
N GLN A 989 33.72 -15.04 -32.90
CA GLN A 989 32.77 -15.62 -31.94
C GLN A 989 33.04 -17.11 -31.71
N ALA A 990 33.42 -17.88 -32.73
CA ALA A 990 33.83 -19.27 -32.57
C ALA A 990 35.07 -19.40 -31.65
N PHE A 991 36.07 -18.53 -31.80
CA PHE A 991 37.21 -18.46 -30.86
C PHE A 991 36.76 -18.15 -29.42
N THR A 992 35.78 -17.25 -29.25
CA THR A 992 35.23 -16.89 -27.94
C THR A 992 34.50 -18.07 -27.28
N MET A 993 33.71 -18.80 -28.05
CA MET A 993 33.02 -20.02 -27.61
C MET A 993 34.02 -21.13 -27.25
N LEU A 994 35.03 -21.34 -28.10
CA LEU A 994 36.10 -22.30 -27.87
C LEU A 994 36.94 -21.94 -26.63
N GLN A 995 37.11 -20.64 -26.35
CA GLN A 995 37.74 -20.18 -25.10
C GLN A 995 36.97 -20.65 -23.88
N ALA A 996 35.63 -20.55 -23.90
CA ALA A 996 34.80 -21.00 -22.80
C ALA A 996 34.94 -22.51 -22.57
N VAL A 997 34.98 -23.31 -23.65
CA VAL A 997 35.23 -24.76 -23.57
C VAL A 997 36.59 -25.05 -22.91
N LEU A 998 37.66 -24.36 -23.33
CA LEU A 998 39.00 -24.55 -22.75
C LEU A 998 39.07 -24.13 -21.27
N GLN A 999 38.41 -23.03 -20.91
CA GLN A 999 38.35 -22.56 -19.52
C GLN A 999 37.71 -23.60 -18.59
N GLN A 1000 36.74 -24.38 -19.07
CA GLN A 1000 36.15 -25.47 -18.30
C GLN A 1000 37.10 -26.67 -18.13
N GLN A 1001 38.10 -26.85 -19.00
CA GLN A 1001 39.07 -27.96 -18.87
C GLN A 1001 40.22 -27.67 -17.91
N GLN A 1002 40.38 -26.42 -17.44
CA GLN A 1002 41.55 -26.00 -16.65
C GLN A 1002 41.57 -26.61 -15.24
N HIS A 1003 40.40 -26.79 -14.61
CA HIS A 1003 40.25 -27.32 -13.25
C HIS A 1003 39.78 -28.76 -13.29
N GLU A 1004 40.28 -29.60 -12.37
CA GLU A 1004 39.94 -31.01 -12.31
C GLU A 1004 38.43 -31.25 -12.12
N GLU A 1005 37.76 -30.42 -11.31
CA GLU A 1005 36.32 -30.53 -11.00
C GLU A 1005 35.40 -30.27 -12.21
N THR A 1006 35.85 -29.48 -13.20
CA THR A 1006 35.03 -29.09 -14.36
C THR A 1006 35.47 -29.76 -15.67
N ARG A 1007 36.59 -30.50 -15.64
CA ARG A 1007 37.23 -31.10 -16.81
C ARG A 1007 36.41 -32.30 -17.30
N GLN A 1008 36.16 -32.31 -18.62
CA GLN A 1008 35.34 -33.33 -19.29
C GLN A 1008 36.17 -34.44 -19.96
N ALA A 1009 37.47 -34.21 -20.14
CA ALA A 1009 38.38 -35.16 -20.77
C ALA A 1009 39.66 -35.36 -19.96
N THR A 1010 40.44 -36.39 -20.29
CA THR A 1010 41.76 -36.57 -19.67
C THR A 1010 42.68 -35.40 -20.03
N PRO A 1011 43.67 -35.06 -19.18
CA PRO A 1011 44.66 -34.03 -19.49
C PRO A 1011 45.32 -34.25 -20.87
N GLN A 1012 45.61 -35.51 -21.22
CA GLN A 1012 46.19 -35.88 -22.51
C GLN A 1012 45.28 -35.52 -23.69
N ALA A 1013 43.98 -35.82 -23.61
CA ALA A 1013 43.03 -35.47 -24.65
C ALA A 1013 42.85 -33.94 -24.77
N CYS A 1014 42.87 -33.22 -23.65
CA CYS A 1014 42.84 -31.76 -23.64
C CYS A 1014 44.07 -31.14 -24.32
N LEU A 1015 45.27 -31.66 -24.03
CA LEU A 1015 46.52 -31.20 -24.62
C LEU A 1015 46.58 -31.52 -26.12
N ALA A 1016 46.15 -32.73 -26.53
CA ALA A 1016 46.07 -33.12 -27.93
C ALA A 1016 45.12 -32.19 -28.72
N PHE A 1017 43.95 -31.87 -28.17
CA PHE A 1017 43.03 -30.93 -28.79
C PHE A 1017 43.60 -29.51 -28.85
N THR A 1018 44.28 -29.05 -27.79
CA THR A 1018 44.91 -27.73 -27.77
C THR A 1018 46.04 -27.60 -28.79
N LYS A 1019 46.70 -28.71 -29.16
CA LYS A 1019 47.69 -28.73 -30.23
C LYS A 1019 47.05 -28.44 -31.60
N SER A 1020 45.85 -28.98 -31.84
CA SER A 1020 45.06 -28.64 -33.04
C SER A 1020 44.65 -27.16 -33.06
N ILE A 1021 44.33 -26.58 -31.89
CA ILE A 1021 44.05 -25.14 -31.75
C ILE A 1021 45.27 -24.30 -32.13
N CYS A 1022 46.46 -24.68 -31.64
CA CYS A 1022 47.72 -24.01 -31.99
C CYS A 1022 47.91 -23.97 -33.52
N ALA A 1023 47.72 -25.10 -34.20
CA ALA A 1023 47.83 -25.17 -35.66
C ALA A 1023 46.87 -24.22 -36.39
N VAL A 1024 45.60 -24.13 -35.94
CA VAL A 1024 44.60 -23.21 -36.52
C VAL A 1024 44.97 -21.74 -36.27
N VAL A 1025 45.46 -21.41 -35.07
CA VAL A 1025 45.92 -20.06 -34.74
C VAL A 1025 47.09 -19.64 -35.62
N VAL A 1026 48.11 -20.50 -35.74
CA VAL A 1026 49.30 -20.25 -36.56
C VAL A 1026 48.90 -20.02 -38.01
N ALA A 1027 48.07 -20.89 -38.58
CA ALA A 1027 47.54 -20.72 -39.94
C ALA A 1027 46.75 -19.41 -40.10
N THR A 1028 45.93 -19.05 -39.11
CA THR A 1028 45.13 -17.80 -39.13
C THR A 1028 46.03 -16.56 -39.14
N VAL A 1029 47.09 -16.54 -38.33
CA VAL A 1029 48.06 -15.44 -38.29
C VAL A 1029 48.85 -15.34 -39.59
N GLN A 1030 49.28 -16.48 -40.15
CA GLN A 1030 49.99 -16.54 -41.43
C GLN A 1030 49.14 -16.02 -42.59
N VAL A 1031 47.87 -16.43 -42.67
CA VAL A 1031 46.94 -15.94 -43.70
C VAL A 1031 46.62 -14.45 -43.50
N ALA A 1032 46.50 -13.96 -42.27
CA ALA A 1032 46.31 -12.53 -42.03
C ALA A 1032 47.54 -11.71 -42.49
N ALA A 1033 48.75 -12.22 -42.23
CA ALA A 1033 50.00 -11.55 -42.57
C ALA A 1033 50.30 -11.53 -44.07
N SER A 1034 49.71 -12.45 -44.86
CA SER A 1034 49.91 -12.55 -46.30
C SER A 1034 49.20 -11.44 -47.09
N SER A 1035 49.61 -11.24 -48.34
CA SER A 1035 49.05 -10.26 -49.27
C SER A 1035 47.79 -10.74 -50.02
N ASP A 1036 47.18 -11.84 -49.56
CA ASP A 1036 46.14 -12.55 -50.29
C ASP A 1036 44.75 -11.90 -50.14
N ALA A 1037 43.83 -12.13 -51.07
CA ALA A 1037 42.51 -11.49 -51.07
C ALA A 1037 41.68 -11.82 -49.79
N ASN A 1038 41.84 -13.05 -49.27
CA ASN A 1038 41.24 -13.50 -48.01
C ASN A 1038 41.78 -12.78 -46.76
N ALA A 1039 42.96 -12.15 -46.86
CA ALA A 1039 43.60 -11.44 -45.76
C ALA A 1039 42.86 -10.15 -45.39
N THR A 1040 42.07 -9.57 -46.31
CA THR A 1040 41.34 -8.30 -46.09
C THR A 1040 40.26 -8.38 -45.00
N SER A 1041 39.71 -9.57 -44.72
CA SER A 1041 38.66 -9.78 -43.72
C SER A 1041 39.15 -9.76 -42.25
N LEU A 1042 40.44 -10.01 -42.03
CA LEU A 1042 41.11 -10.02 -40.73
C LEU A 1042 41.87 -8.70 -40.53
N ASN A 1043 41.31 -7.79 -39.73
CA ASN A 1043 41.94 -6.53 -39.37
C ASN A 1043 42.73 -6.65 -38.04
N ALA A 1044 43.47 -5.60 -37.67
CA ALA A 1044 44.32 -5.61 -36.48
C ALA A 1044 43.53 -5.87 -35.18
N GLN A 1045 42.28 -5.39 -35.08
CA GLN A 1045 41.42 -5.59 -33.91
C GLN A 1045 40.98 -7.05 -33.78
N ARG A 1046 40.53 -7.69 -34.87
CA ARG A 1046 40.14 -9.11 -34.87
C ARG A 1046 41.32 -10.01 -34.56
N LEU A 1047 42.48 -9.72 -35.15
CA LEU A 1047 43.69 -10.50 -34.90
C LEU A 1047 44.16 -10.36 -33.44
N LYS A 1048 43.95 -9.19 -32.83
CA LYS A 1048 44.20 -8.99 -31.40
C LYS A 1048 43.31 -9.88 -30.51
N GLU A 1049 42.06 -10.11 -30.90
CA GLU A 1049 41.15 -11.00 -30.19
C GLU A 1049 41.57 -12.47 -30.32
N VAL A 1050 42.00 -12.90 -31.52
CA VAL A 1050 42.59 -14.23 -31.74
C VAL A 1050 43.84 -14.43 -30.86
N LEU A 1051 44.77 -13.48 -30.84
CA LEU A 1051 45.99 -13.58 -30.03
C LEU A 1051 45.71 -13.54 -28.52
N ARG A 1052 44.69 -12.81 -28.06
CA ARG A 1052 44.25 -12.85 -26.66
C ARG A 1052 43.72 -14.23 -26.29
N PHE A 1053 42.91 -14.83 -27.17
CA PHE A 1053 42.47 -16.21 -27.01
C PHE A 1053 43.67 -17.16 -26.94
N SER A 1054 44.64 -17.04 -27.86
CA SER A 1054 45.83 -17.90 -27.89
C SER A 1054 46.67 -17.79 -26.62
N LEU A 1055 46.89 -16.56 -26.11
CA LEU A 1055 47.57 -16.35 -24.84
C LEU A 1055 46.84 -17.04 -23.67
N GLN A 1056 45.51 -16.95 -23.64
CA GLN A 1056 44.72 -17.64 -22.63
C GLN A 1056 44.80 -19.16 -22.79
N ALA A 1057 44.79 -19.67 -24.02
CA ALA A 1057 44.96 -21.09 -24.30
C ALA A 1057 46.33 -21.60 -23.82
N VAL A 1058 47.43 -20.86 -24.09
CA VAL A 1058 48.78 -21.17 -23.56
C VAL A 1058 48.76 -21.27 -22.03
N ARG A 1059 48.16 -20.30 -21.34
CA ARG A 1059 48.06 -20.32 -19.86
C ARG A 1059 47.28 -21.54 -19.36
N ILE A 1060 46.21 -21.93 -20.05
CA ILE A 1060 45.45 -23.12 -19.72
C ILE A 1060 46.29 -24.39 -19.98
N THR A 1061 47.03 -24.45 -21.09
CA THR A 1061 47.96 -25.56 -21.37
C THR A 1061 48.97 -25.75 -20.25
N VAL A 1062 49.58 -24.67 -19.75
CA VAL A 1062 50.53 -24.73 -18.62
C VAL A 1062 49.87 -25.33 -17.37
N ARG A 1063 48.62 -24.97 -17.07
CA ARG A 1063 47.88 -25.51 -15.91
C ARG A 1063 47.52 -26.99 -16.10
N VAL A 1064 47.02 -27.36 -17.28
CA VAL A 1064 46.60 -28.74 -17.57
C VAL A 1064 47.80 -29.69 -17.66
N ALA A 1065 48.95 -29.20 -18.14
CA ALA A 1065 50.21 -29.92 -18.17
C ALA A 1065 51.00 -29.85 -16.84
N ASP A 1066 50.41 -29.30 -15.78
CA ASP A 1066 51.02 -29.18 -14.45
C ASP A 1066 52.41 -28.51 -14.46
N ASN A 1067 52.57 -27.50 -15.32
CA ASN A 1067 53.80 -26.75 -15.55
C ASN A 1067 54.97 -27.60 -16.09
N GLU A 1068 54.70 -28.73 -16.74
CA GLU A 1068 55.70 -29.57 -17.38
C GLU A 1068 56.14 -29.01 -18.75
N ALA A 1069 57.38 -28.55 -18.83
CA ALA A 1069 57.90 -27.87 -20.03
C ALA A 1069 57.86 -28.74 -21.30
N SER A 1070 58.14 -30.05 -21.20
CA SER A 1070 58.06 -31.00 -22.32
C SER A 1070 56.68 -31.01 -22.97
N LEU A 1071 55.63 -31.17 -22.16
CA LEU A 1071 54.25 -31.25 -22.64
C LEU A 1071 53.76 -29.90 -23.17
N VAL A 1072 54.10 -28.79 -22.51
CA VAL A 1072 53.69 -27.45 -22.96
C VAL A 1072 54.35 -27.09 -24.30
N HIS A 1073 55.64 -27.36 -24.46
CA HIS A 1073 56.36 -27.08 -25.72
C HIS A 1073 55.96 -28.02 -26.85
N GLU A 1074 55.46 -29.22 -26.56
CA GLU A 1074 54.91 -30.11 -27.59
C GLU A 1074 53.58 -29.57 -28.17
N VAL A 1075 52.76 -28.93 -27.33
CA VAL A 1075 51.48 -28.31 -27.73
C VAL A 1075 51.69 -26.95 -28.38
N TRP A 1076 52.58 -26.13 -27.82
CA TRP A 1076 52.94 -24.79 -28.30
C TRP A 1076 54.45 -24.70 -28.58
N PRO A 1077 54.90 -25.15 -29.76
CA PRO A 1077 56.31 -25.04 -30.14
C PRO A 1077 56.77 -23.59 -30.17
N LEU A 1078 57.91 -23.29 -29.54
CA LEU A 1078 58.47 -21.92 -29.52
C LEU A 1078 58.71 -21.38 -30.94
N ALA A 1079 59.15 -22.25 -31.87
CA ALA A 1079 59.37 -21.89 -33.26
C ALA A 1079 58.10 -21.40 -33.97
N ASP A 1080 56.93 -21.97 -33.65
CA ASP A 1080 55.67 -21.58 -34.28
C ASP A 1080 55.23 -20.19 -33.79
N VAL A 1081 55.39 -19.90 -32.49
CA VAL A 1081 55.06 -18.60 -31.90
C VAL A 1081 56.03 -17.50 -32.34
N GLU A 1082 57.33 -17.81 -32.44
CA GLU A 1082 58.34 -16.91 -33.02
C GLU A 1082 58.08 -16.67 -34.52
N GLY A 1083 57.65 -17.71 -35.23
CA GLY A 1083 57.20 -17.64 -36.63
C GLY A 1083 56.02 -16.70 -36.82
N MET A 1084 55.00 -16.77 -35.94
CA MET A 1084 53.86 -15.84 -35.93
C MET A 1084 54.32 -14.39 -35.72
N SER A 1085 55.26 -14.13 -34.80
CA SER A 1085 55.79 -12.78 -34.56
C SER A 1085 56.52 -12.24 -35.77
N THR A 1086 57.39 -13.07 -36.37
CA THR A 1086 58.15 -12.71 -37.58
C THR A 1086 57.21 -12.41 -38.76
N ALA A 1087 56.18 -13.23 -38.95
CA ALA A 1087 55.18 -13.02 -40.01
C ALA A 1087 54.47 -11.66 -39.86
N LEU A 1088 54.05 -11.29 -38.65
CA LEU A 1088 53.39 -9.99 -38.42
C LEU A 1088 54.35 -8.79 -38.51
N GLN A 1089 55.62 -8.94 -38.17
CA GLN A 1089 56.63 -7.88 -38.34
C GLN A 1089 56.98 -7.65 -39.81
N SER A 1090 56.97 -8.71 -40.61
CA SER A 1090 57.21 -8.65 -42.06
C SER A 1090 56.00 -8.14 -42.86
N SER A 1091 54.80 -8.16 -42.27
CA SER A 1091 53.57 -7.74 -42.94
C SER A 1091 53.42 -6.22 -42.94
N ASP A 1092 53.30 -5.61 -44.12
CA ASP A 1092 53.06 -4.18 -44.27
C ASP A 1092 51.79 -3.70 -43.54
N ARG A 1093 50.83 -4.59 -43.33
CA ARG A 1093 49.54 -4.30 -42.68
C ARG A 1093 49.64 -4.23 -41.15
N PHE A 1094 50.56 -4.96 -40.53
CA PHE A 1094 50.60 -5.16 -39.08
C PHE A 1094 51.93 -4.80 -38.41
N LYS A 1095 52.99 -4.50 -39.18
CA LYS A 1095 54.32 -4.15 -38.67
C LYS A 1095 54.34 -2.99 -37.67
N SER A 1096 53.40 -2.05 -37.77
CA SER A 1096 53.26 -0.89 -36.87
C SER A 1096 52.39 -1.16 -35.63
N SER A 1097 51.75 -2.34 -35.52
CA SER A 1097 50.84 -2.65 -34.41
C SER A 1097 51.59 -3.17 -33.19
N THR A 1098 51.97 -2.25 -32.29
CA THR A 1098 52.63 -2.57 -31.01
C THR A 1098 51.80 -3.51 -30.14
N SER A 1099 50.46 -3.42 -30.23
CA SER A 1099 49.55 -4.26 -29.43
C SER A 1099 49.58 -5.75 -29.80
N LEU A 1100 49.75 -6.09 -31.09
CA LEU A 1100 49.84 -7.48 -31.55
C LEU A 1100 51.19 -8.09 -31.17
N GLN A 1101 52.27 -7.32 -31.36
CA GLN A 1101 53.61 -7.72 -30.96
C GLN A 1101 53.73 -7.89 -29.44
N GLY A 1102 53.07 -7.03 -28.66
CA GLY A 1102 53.01 -7.13 -27.20
C GLY A 1102 52.39 -8.46 -26.73
N LEU A 1103 51.26 -8.88 -27.32
CA LEU A 1103 50.61 -10.15 -26.96
C LEU A 1103 51.49 -11.37 -27.29
N LEU A 1104 52.15 -11.39 -28.45
CA LEU A 1104 53.08 -12.48 -28.80
C LEU A 1104 54.32 -12.51 -27.91
N THR A 1105 54.82 -11.33 -27.51
CA THR A 1105 55.93 -11.23 -26.54
C THR A 1105 55.50 -11.80 -25.18
N GLU A 1106 54.28 -11.50 -24.73
CA GLU A 1106 53.72 -12.04 -23.51
C GLU A 1106 53.52 -13.57 -23.59
N MET A 1107 53.06 -14.10 -24.73
CA MET A 1107 52.96 -15.55 -24.96
C MET A 1107 54.33 -16.23 -24.87
N LEU A 1108 55.36 -15.68 -25.53
CA LEU A 1108 56.72 -16.20 -25.48
C LEU A 1108 57.31 -16.13 -24.06
N ALA A 1109 57.01 -15.07 -23.31
CA ALA A 1109 57.43 -14.95 -21.91
C ALA A 1109 56.80 -16.04 -21.04
N VAL A 1110 55.50 -16.32 -21.20
CA VAL A 1110 54.82 -17.42 -20.49
C VAL A 1110 55.45 -18.75 -20.86
N LEU A 1111 55.65 -19.04 -22.15
CA LEU A 1111 56.23 -20.31 -22.60
C LEU A 1111 57.67 -20.53 -22.12
N ARG A 1112 58.51 -19.49 -22.13
CA ARG A 1112 59.91 -19.58 -21.68
C ARG A 1112 60.05 -19.73 -20.16
N GLY A 1113 59.07 -19.26 -19.39
CA GLY A 1113 59.05 -19.38 -17.92
C GLY A 1113 58.45 -20.69 -17.39
N VAL A 1114 57.96 -21.58 -18.26
CA VAL A 1114 57.41 -22.89 -17.85
C VAL A 1114 58.51 -23.75 -17.24
N GLY A 1115 58.24 -24.34 -16.08
CA GLY A 1115 59.22 -25.15 -15.33
C GLY A 1115 60.10 -24.37 -14.33
N GLU A 1116 60.09 -23.03 -14.31
CA GLU A 1116 60.96 -22.23 -13.42
C GLU A 1116 60.47 -22.14 -11.95
N LEU A 1117 59.23 -22.58 -11.66
CA LEU A 1117 58.57 -22.43 -10.34
C LEU A 1117 58.89 -23.53 -9.30
N ASN A 1118 59.68 -24.56 -9.62
CA ASN A 1118 60.03 -25.62 -8.67
C ASN A 1118 61.21 -25.30 -7.73
N SER A 1119 61.78 -24.09 -7.77
CA SER A 1119 62.97 -23.72 -7.00
C SER A 1119 62.73 -22.95 -5.69
N ALA A 1120 61.50 -22.46 -5.41
CA ALA A 1120 61.24 -21.58 -4.26
C ALA A 1120 60.41 -22.18 -3.09
N SER A 1121 59.97 -23.44 -3.18
CA SER A 1121 59.11 -24.07 -2.14
C SER A 1121 59.78 -25.23 -1.38
N LYS A 1122 61.01 -25.04 -0.91
CA LYS A 1122 61.64 -25.92 0.10
C LYS A 1122 62.00 -25.14 1.35
N LYS A 1123 60.98 -24.69 2.08
CA LYS A 1123 61.03 -24.48 3.54
C LYS A 1123 59.62 -24.29 4.10
N ARG A 1124 58.88 -25.39 4.24
CA ARG A 1124 58.05 -25.67 5.42
C ARG A 1124 57.47 -27.06 5.31
N THR A 1125 57.94 -27.92 6.20
CA THR A 1125 57.55 -29.32 6.28
C THR A 1125 57.08 -29.57 7.72
N ILE A 1126 55.77 -29.86 7.82
CA ILE A 1126 55.09 -30.79 8.73
C ILE A 1126 54.93 -30.37 10.21
N GLN A 1127 53.67 -30.22 10.68
CA GLN A 1127 53.00 -31.19 11.58
C GLN A 1127 51.49 -30.89 11.75
N LYS A 1128 50.74 -31.99 12.01
CA LYS A 1128 49.27 -32.23 12.06
C LYS A 1128 48.42 -31.29 12.94
N PRO A 1129 47.09 -31.25 12.72
CA PRO A 1129 46.12 -30.76 13.70
C PRO A 1129 45.50 -31.93 14.50
N GLU A 1130 45.44 -31.81 15.82
CA GLU A 1130 44.41 -32.50 16.61
C GLU A 1130 44.12 -31.75 17.93
N HIS A 1131 42.83 -31.66 18.20
CA HIS A 1131 42.15 -31.45 19.48
C HIS A 1131 41.91 -30.05 20.10
N LEU A 1132 40.60 -29.76 20.16
CA LEU A 1132 39.79 -29.28 21.29
C LEU A 1132 39.77 -27.76 21.60
N ALA A 1133 38.58 -27.20 21.36
CA ALA A 1133 38.00 -26.01 21.99
C ALA A 1133 37.83 -26.20 23.53
N PRO A 1134 37.32 -25.23 24.33
CA PRO A 1134 36.80 -23.89 23.98
C PRO A 1134 37.28 -22.77 24.94
N GLU A 1135 37.02 -21.50 24.60
CA GLU A 1135 36.42 -20.50 25.52
C GLU A 1135 36.17 -19.16 24.82
N VAL A 1136 34.96 -18.65 25.02
CA VAL A 1136 34.38 -17.35 24.62
C VAL A 1136 34.37 -16.51 25.91
N PRO A 1137 34.69 -15.19 25.94
CA PRO A 1137 33.83 -14.20 25.31
C PRO A 1137 34.50 -12.95 24.71
N ILE A 1138 34.02 -12.57 23.53
CA ILE A 1138 34.23 -11.25 22.93
C ILE A 1138 32.92 -10.46 23.07
N LYS A 1139 32.99 -9.31 23.74
CA LYS A 1139 31.99 -8.25 23.60
C LYS A 1139 32.23 -7.52 22.27
N THR A 1140 31.12 -7.43 21.57
CA THR A 1140 30.79 -6.79 20.30
C THR A 1140 31.07 -5.29 20.23
N SER A 1141 31.47 -4.80 19.04
CA SER A 1141 30.92 -3.57 18.49
C SER A 1141 30.65 -3.77 17.00
N THR A 1142 29.38 -3.68 16.65
CA THR A 1142 28.77 -3.99 15.34
C THR A 1142 28.60 -2.72 14.50
N SER A 1143 28.84 -2.81 13.20
CA SER A 1143 28.12 -2.03 12.18
C SER A 1143 27.32 -3.01 11.32
N LYS A 1144 25.99 -2.90 11.39
CA LYS A 1144 25.00 -3.79 10.76
C LYS A 1144 24.48 -3.19 9.46
N ARG A 1145 24.37 -4.03 8.41
CA ARG A 1145 23.33 -3.94 7.38
C ARG A 1145 22.78 -5.36 7.16
N ALA A 1146 21.57 -5.62 7.64
CA ALA A 1146 20.77 -6.83 7.42
C ALA A 1146 19.43 -6.37 6.81
N LYS A 1147 18.97 -6.91 5.68
CA LYS A 1147 18.30 -8.23 5.47
C LYS A 1147 16.96 -8.37 6.21
N ARG A 1148 15.94 -8.62 5.39
CA ARG A 1148 14.56 -9.06 5.61
C ARG A 1148 14.43 -10.36 6.43
N ALA A 1149 13.19 -10.55 6.90
CA ALA A 1149 12.43 -11.80 7.12
C ALA A 1149 12.33 -12.27 8.60
N PRO A 1150 11.24 -12.98 8.98
CA PRO A 1150 10.13 -13.50 8.16
C PRO A 1150 8.92 -12.58 8.06
#